data_AF-A0A1E5LET8-F1
#
_entry.id   AF-A0A1E5LET8-F1
#
_cell.length_a   1.000
_cell.length_b   1.000
_cell.length_c   1.000
_cell.angle_alpha   90.00
_cell.angle_beta   90.00
_cell.angle_gamma   90.00
#
_symmetry.space_group_name_H-M   'P 1'
#
loop_
_entity.id
_entity.type
_entity.pdbx_description
1 polymer ?
#
loop_
_entity_poly.entity_id
_entity_poly.type
_entity_poly.pdbx_seq_one_letter_code
_entity_poly.pdbx_strand_id
1 'polypeptide(L)'
;MNEYKLQGLSCGNCAREMEEEINKLENGEGSRILYNSSKLVLNDGVDMQKVEKILSSDGATITKENNEHDHNHSHFNNNRMKMLLSMSALIFIAGIYVDTQVDNIIPIIMYLVAAAASGYNTFIKGAKNLVKFKFNIDTLMTIALIGAFSIGEWKEGTLVAILFGVNELLEGLGMEKARKSMEELLKVAPKEAILIENGQERIVPIGILKEGDIVLVKSGQKIPSDGIVTSGKSSVNEAAITGEAMPVEKEPDEKVFGGSINNEGILKVKITKQYKDSSLAKILHLVEEAQETKTPTEQFINRFAKYYTPMIMVISVLVMIVPPLLFNGDWGAWFYQGLAVLIVGCPCALILSSPIAIVSGIARNARNGILVKGGVFLEQLGKIDTIAFDKTGTLTKGHPYVEKMVVNDEDRFLHIAGSIERASSHPIAKAIIKKVDEQQIAYTEPDELNTISGQGVTAIINGKQYKVGNEKSISFTLPVDVSEKINRLKNEGYTLVIVSDEEKVLGLFGITDEIREESKVIIENLKLAGVENTVMLTGDHNKTAEKVAKQVGLTNYYASLLPDEKVAKVKQLTKTGKVAMVGDGINDAPALATADLGIAMGKGTDSAIETADIVLMQDHLGKLPSAVRIAKKVNKIIKVNISLALGLKLIALLLTIPGMLTLWIAILSDMGATILVTLISLTIMLGEEQQIKLSENE
;
A
#
# COMPACT_ATOMS: atom_id res chain seq x y z
N MET A 1 -6.25 -19.01 -17.41
CA MET A 1 -6.17 -19.04 -15.92
C MET A 1 -7.50 -18.59 -15.38
N ASN A 2 -8.12 -19.42 -14.53
CA ASN A 2 -9.40 -19.12 -13.90
C ASN A 2 -9.18 -18.75 -12.43
N GLU A 3 -9.86 -17.71 -11.97
CA GLU A 3 -9.86 -17.30 -10.57
C GLU A 3 -11.09 -17.85 -9.85
N TYR A 4 -10.87 -18.42 -8.66
CA TYR A 4 -11.91 -18.96 -7.81
C TYR A 4 -11.81 -18.36 -6.42
N LYS A 5 -12.95 -17.99 -5.83
CA LYS A 5 -12.99 -17.51 -4.45
C LYS A 5 -12.96 -18.69 -3.48
N LEU A 6 -12.04 -18.66 -2.53
CA LEU A 6 -11.90 -19.63 -1.45
C LEU A 6 -12.55 -19.14 -0.16
N GLN A 7 -13.12 -20.06 0.61
CA GLN A 7 -13.54 -19.86 1.99
C GLN A 7 -12.88 -20.90 2.90
N GLY A 8 -12.61 -20.54 4.16
CA GLY A 8 -12.14 -21.49 5.17
C GLY A 8 -10.63 -21.72 5.23
N LEU A 9 -9.81 -20.88 4.58
CA LEU A 9 -8.35 -20.94 4.71
C LEU A 9 -7.93 -20.75 6.18
N SER A 10 -7.18 -21.71 6.73
CA SER A 10 -6.85 -21.73 8.16
C SER A 10 -5.60 -20.93 8.50
N CYS A 11 -4.55 -21.03 7.67
CA CYS A 11 -3.27 -20.37 7.90
C CYS A 11 -2.45 -20.16 6.61
N GLY A 12 -1.56 -19.15 6.58
CA GLY A 12 -0.75 -18.85 5.39
C GLY A 12 0.24 -19.95 5.00
N ASN A 13 0.76 -20.68 6.00
CA ASN A 13 1.61 -21.85 5.75
C ASN A 13 0.81 -23.02 5.14
N CYS A 14 -0.42 -23.20 5.59
CA CYS A 14 -1.35 -24.25 5.14
C CYS A 14 -1.75 -24.01 3.67
N ALA A 15 -2.05 -22.74 3.33
CA ALA A 15 -2.30 -22.31 1.97
C ALA A 15 -1.11 -22.60 1.04
N ARG A 16 0.12 -22.36 1.49
CA ARG A 16 1.33 -22.69 0.71
C ARG A 16 1.50 -24.20 0.50
N GLU A 17 1.25 -25.01 1.52
CA GLU A 17 1.34 -26.47 1.38
C GLU A 17 0.32 -26.99 0.37
N MET A 18 -0.91 -26.46 0.39
CA MET A 18 -1.93 -26.77 -0.61
C MET A 18 -1.51 -26.28 -2.00
N GLU A 19 -0.93 -25.09 -2.13
CA GLU A 19 -0.39 -24.59 -3.39
C GLU A 19 0.70 -25.51 -3.96
N GLU A 20 1.63 -25.97 -3.14
CA GLU A 20 2.67 -26.94 -3.56
C GLU A 20 2.06 -28.28 -3.99
N GLU A 21 0.98 -28.73 -3.36
CA GLU A 21 0.29 -29.98 -3.74
C GLU A 21 -0.52 -29.80 -5.02
N ILE A 22 -1.16 -28.64 -5.23
CA ILE A 22 -1.88 -28.31 -6.48
C ILE A 22 -0.91 -28.17 -7.64
N ASN A 23 0.25 -27.54 -7.44
CA ASN A 23 1.28 -27.40 -8.47
C ASN A 23 1.86 -28.75 -8.94
N LYS A 24 1.71 -29.82 -8.14
CA LYS A 24 2.11 -31.18 -8.51
C LYS A 24 1.05 -31.94 -9.32
N LEU A 25 -0.15 -31.38 -9.47
CA LEU A 25 -1.19 -31.95 -10.32
C LEU A 25 -0.86 -31.77 -11.80
N GLU A 26 -1.41 -32.64 -12.63
CA GLU A 26 -1.34 -32.51 -14.09
C GLU A 26 -1.98 -31.19 -14.54
N ASN A 27 -1.26 -30.39 -15.35
CA ASN A 27 -1.58 -29.00 -15.71
C ASN A 27 -1.64 -28.01 -14.52
N GLY A 28 -1.19 -28.41 -13.33
CA GLY A 28 -1.24 -27.60 -12.11
C GLY A 28 -0.11 -26.57 -11.99
N GLU A 29 0.96 -26.70 -12.78
CA GLU A 29 2.13 -25.80 -12.72
C GLU A 29 1.72 -24.34 -12.92
N GLY A 30 2.09 -23.47 -11.98
CA GLY A 30 1.74 -22.04 -12.02
C GLY A 30 0.43 -21.70 -11.30
N SER A 31 -0.24 -22.68 -10.69
CA SER A 31 -1.38 -22.44 -9.80
C SER A 31 -0.92 -21.74 -8.52
N ARG A 32 -1.72 -20.80 -8.03
CA ARG A 32 -1.40 -20.01 -6.83
C ARG A 32 -2.57 -19.95 -5.88
N ILE A 33 -2.32 -20.15 -4.58
CA ILE A 33 -3.29 -19.84 -3.54
C ILE A 33 -2.94 -18.49 -2.95
N LEU A 34 -3.79 -17.51 -3.26
CA LEU A 34 -3.67 -16.17 -2.76
C LEU A 34 -4.33 -16.12 -1.38
N TYR A 35 -3.56 -16.48 -0.34
CA TYR A 35 -4.08 -16.64 1.02
C TYR A 35 -4.79 -15.38 1.53
N ASN A 36 -4.17 -14.21 1.32
CA ASN A 36 -4.65 -12.96 1.87
C ASN A 36 -5.94 -12.46 1.18
N SER A 37 -6.04 -12.59 -0.15
CA SER A 37 -7.25 -12.28 -0.93
C SER A 37 -8.28 -13.43 -0.94
N SER A 38 -7.92 -14.60 -0.39
CA SER A 38 -8.73 -15.83 -0.42
C SER A 38 -9.16 -16.21 -1.83
N LYS A 39 -8.21 -16.20 -2.76
CA LYS A 39 -8.42 -16.61 -4.14
C LYS A 39 -7.54 -17.81 -4.48
N LEU A 40 -7.99 -18.58 -5.44
CA LEU A 40 -7.24 -19.66 -6.07
C LEU A 40 -7.15 -19.36 -7.56
N VAL A 41 -5.93 -19.21 -8.05
CA VAL A 41 -5.64 -19.07 -9.48
C VAL A 41 -5.24 -20.44 -9.99
N LEU A 42 -6.02 -20.98 -10.93
CA LEU A 42 -5.73 -22.26 -11.58
C LEU A 42 -5.44 -22.07 -13.05
N ASN A 43 -4.53 -22.90 -13.55
CA ASN A 43 -4.37 -23.07 -14.98
C ASN A 43 -5.51 -23.87 -15.61
N ASP A 44 -5.73 -23.62 -16.89
CA ASP A 44 -6.80 -24.28 -17.64
C ASP A 44 -6.45 -25.77 -17.81
N GLY A 45 -7.40 -26.66 -17.49
CA GLY A 45 -7.21 -28.12 -17.59
C GLY A 45 -6.77 -28.83 -16.30
N VAL A 46 -6.74 -28.14 -15.15
CA VAL A 46 -6.53 -28.77 -13.83
C VAL A 46 -7.79 -29.51 -13.38
N ASP A 47 -7.61 -30.72 -12.84
CA ASP A 47 -8.69 -31.53 -12.27
C ASP A 47 -9.27 -30.91 -10.98
N MET A 48 -10.43 -30.28 -11.11
CA MET A 48 -11.12 -29.59 -10.00
C MET A 48 -11.47 -30.51 -8.83
N GLN A 49 -11.73 -31.81 -9.05
CA GLN A 49 -12.05 -32.73 -7.95
C GLN A 49 -10.84 -32.99 -7.07
N LYS A 50 -9.65 -33.10 -7.67
CA LYS A 50 -8.39 -33.24 -6.93
C LYS A 50 -8.07 -31.95 -6.18
N VAL A 51 -8.30 -30.80 -6.80
CA VAL A 51 -8.13 -29.49 -6.15
C VAL A 51 -9.07 -29.35 -4.95
N GLU A 52 -10.37 -29.63 -5.10
CA GLU A 52 -11.33 -29.59 -3.99
C GLU A 52 -10.94 -30.54 -2.85
N LYS A 53 -10.42 -31.73 -3.19
CA LYS A 53 -9.90 -32.67 -2.18
C LYS A 53 -8.69 -32.12 -1.42
N ILE A 54 -7.75 -31.47 -2.11
CA ILE A 54 -6.60 -30.82 -1.47
C ILE A 54 -7.08 -29.68 -0.56
N LEU A 55 -7.99 -28.82 -1.05
CA LEU A 55 -8.56 -27.71 -0.27
C LEU A 55 -9.30 -28.21 0.98
N SER A 56 -10.12 -29.25 0.84
CA SER A 56 -10.89 -29.83 1.94
C SER A 56 -10.02 -30.41 3.05
N SER A 57 -8.75 -30.76 2.75
CA SER A 57 -7.82 -31.29 3.75
C SER A 57 -7.47 -30.28 4.84
N ASP A 58 -7.65 -28.99 4.57
CA ASP A 58 -7.46 -27.88 5.49
C ASP A 58 -8.77 -27.13 5.82
N GLY A 59 -9.92 -27.68 5.40
CA GLY A 59 -11.23 -27.06 5.59
C GLY A 59 -11.55 -25.93 4.61
N ALA A 60 -10.76 -25.76 3.55
CA ALA A 60 -11.00 -24.76 2.52
C ALA A 60 -11.97 -25.28 1.44
N THR A 61 -12.81 -24.41 0.90
CA THR A 61 -13.79 -24.73 -0.15
C THR A 61 -13.87 -23.63 -1.21
N ILE A 62 -14.19 -24.02 -2.45
CA ILE A 62 -14.42 -23.08 -3.56
C ILE A 62 -15.87 -22.60 -3.50
N THR A 63 -16.06 -21.28 -3.53
CA THR A 63 -17.39 -20.67 -3.58
C THR A 63 -17.78 -20.52 -5.06
N LYS A 64 -18.88 -21.15 -5.50
CA LYS A 64 -19.40 -20.95 -6.86
C LYS A 64 -20.19 -19.63 -6.93
N GLU A 65 -19.88 -18.78 -7.91
CA GLU A 65 -20.47 -17.44 -8.09
C GLU A 65 -21.99 -17.40 -8.39
N ASN A 66 -22.67 -18.54 -8.51
CA ASN A 66 -24.09 -18.58 -8.83
C ASN A 66 -24.94 -18.90 -7.60
N ASN A 67 -25.71 -17.90 -7.17
CA ASN A 67 -26.69 -17.85 -6.07
C ASN A 67 -26.16 -17.26 -4.75
N GLU A 68 -25.93 -15.95 -4.73
CA GLU A 68 -25.73 -15.18 -3.48
C GLU A 68 -27.09 -14.76 -2.89
N HIS A 69 -27.72 -15.68 -2.14
CA HIS A 69 -28.70 -15.30 -1.12
C HIS A 69 -27.98 -15.14 0.23
N ASP A 70 -28.20 -13.99 0.86
CA ASP A 70 -27.98 -13.63 2.27
C ASP A 70 -26.63 -14.02 2.92
N HIS A 71 -25.80 -13.01 3.16
CA HIS A 71 -24.59 -13.15 3.98
C HIS A 71 -24.96 -13.26 5.47
N ASN A 72 -25.25 -14.48 5.92
CA ASN A 72 -24.87 -14.87 7.27
C ASN A 72 -23.35 -15.07 7.27
N HIS A 73 -22.61 -14.12 7.83
CA HIS A 73 -21.18 -14.23 8.09
C HIS A 73 -20.93 -15.51 8.91
N SER A 74 -20.41 -16.55 8.26
CA SER A 74 -20.08 -17.80 8.93
C SER A 74 -18.82 -17.61 9.77
N HIS A 75 -19.03 -17.24 11.03
CA HIS A 75 -18.07 -17.30 12.15
C HIS A 75 -17.54 -18.74 12.44
N PHE A 76 -17.62 -19.65 11.48
CA PHE A 76 -17.73 -21.08 11.75
C PHE A 76 -16.42 -21.75 12.19
N ASN A 77 -15.25 -21.14 11.92
CA ASN A 77 -13.98 -21.73 12.35
C ASN A 77 -13.49 -21.17 13.70
N ASN A 78 -13.55 -19.84 13.88
CA ASN A 78 -13.03 -19.22 15.10
C ASN A 78 -13.93 -19.48 16.33
N ASN A 79 -15.26 -19.52 16.18
CA ASN A 79 -16.15 -19.83 17.30
C ASN A 79 -16.06 -21.30 17.75
N ARG A 80 -15.91 -22.23 16.79
CA ARG A 80 -15.75 -23.65 17.09
C ARG A 80 -14.42 -23.92 17.79
N MET A 81 -13.33 -23.31 17.32
CA MET A 81 -12.02 -23.43 17.95
C MET A 81 -12.00 -22.81 19.37
N LYS A 82 -12.61 -21.63 19.56
CA LYS A 82 -12.83 -21.04 20.89
C LYS A 82 -13.59 -21.97 21.82
N MET A 83 -14.70 -22.55 21.35
CA MET A 83 -15.50 -23.49 22.13
C MET A 83 -14.71 -24.74 22.53
N LEU A 84 -13.97 -25.33 21.59
CA LEU A 84 -13.13 -26.52 21.84
C LEU A 84 -11.99 -26.22 22.83
N LEU A 85 -11.35 -25.06 22.72
CA LEU A 85 -10.31 -24.63 23.67
C LEU A 85 -10.87 -24.34 25.06
N SER A 86 -12.03 -23.68 25.16
CA SER A 86 -12.71 -23.46 26.44
C SER A 86 -13.13 -24.77 27.09
N MET A 87 -13.66 -25.72 26.32
CA MET A 87 -14.01 -27.05 26.80
C MET A 87 -12.77 -27.85 27.24
N SER A 88 -11.70 -27.80 26.47
CA SER A 88 -10.42 -28.42 26.82
C SER A 88 -9.84 -27.87 28.12
N ALA A 89 -9.85 -26.55 28.31
CA ALA A 89 -9.41 -25.90 29.55
C ALA A 89 -10.26 -26.31 30.77
N LEU A 90 -11.58 -26.40 30.61
CA LEU A 90 -12.49 -26.89 31.65
C LEU A 90 -12.20 -28.35 32.03
N ILE A 91 -12.00 -29.23 31.03
CA ILE A 91 -11.65 -30.63 31.25
C ILE A 91 -10.29 -30.75 31.94
N PHE A 92 -9.31 -29.91 31.57
CA PHE A 92 -8.00 -29.90 32.19
C PHE A 92 -8.04 -29.47 33.67
N ILE A 93 -8.79 -28.41 33.99
CA ILE A 93 -8.98 -27.96 35.39
C ILE A 93 -9.70 -29.03 36.22
N ALA A 94 -10.76 -29.63 35.66
CA ALA A 94 -11.44 -30.75 36.30
C ALA A 94 -10.51 -31.96 36.47
N GLY A 95 -9.65 -32.24 35.50
CA GLY A 95 -8.62 -33.28 35.55
C GLY A 95 -7.66 -33.05 36.70
N ILE A 96 -7.12 -31.84 36.88
CA ILE A 96 -6.28 -31.47 38.04
C ILE A 96 -7.00 -31.69 39.36
N TYR A 97 -8.27 -31.30 39.46
CA TYR A 97 -9.04 -31.48 40.69
C TYR A 97 -9.28 -32.95 41.04
N VAL A 98 -9.56 -33.79 40.02
CA VAL A 98 -9.74 -35.24 40.22
C VAL A 98 -8.40 -35.90 40.55
N ASP A 99 -7.30 -35.47 39.92
CA ASP A 99 -5.93 -35.94 40.17
C ASP A 99 -5.52 -35.75 41.64
N THR A 100 -5.96 -34.65 42.29
CA THR A 100 -5.68 -34.46 43.72
C THR A 100 -6.54 -35.29 44.66
N GLN A 101 -7.63 -35.89 44.17
CA GLN A 101 -8.60 -36.63 44.99
C GLN A 101 -8.53 -38.14 44.76
N VAL A 102 -8.15 -38.58 43.57
CA VAL A 102 -8.25 -39.98 43.13
C VAL A 102 -7.05 -40.33 42.26
N ASP A 103 -6.20 -41.23 42.75
CA ASP A 103 -5.04 -41.75 42.03
C ASP A 103 -5.46 -42.94 41.13
N ASN A 104 -6.13 -42.63 40.02
CA ASN A 104 -6.71 -43.63 39.10
C ASN A 104 -6.50 -43.21 37.63
N ILE A 105 -6.88 -44.05 36.68
CA ILE A 105 -6.73 -43.79 35.24
C ILE A 105 -7.63 -42.66 34.71
N ILE A 106 -8.59 -42.20 35.51
CA ILE A 106 -9.60 -41.19 35.13
C ILE A 106 -8.94 -39.83 34.83
N PRO A 107 -8.09 -39.24 35.71
CA PRO A 107 -7.28 -38.06 35.39
C PRO A 107 -6.52 -38.16 34.07
N ILE A 108 -5.88 -39.30 33.80
CA ILE A 108 -5.09 -39.53 32.57
C ILE A 108 -6.00 -39.46 31.33
N ILE A 109 -7.18 -40.09 31.39
CA ILE A 109 -8.16 -40.02 30.29
C ILE A 109 -8.64 -38.58 30.09
N MET A 110 -8.90 -37.83 31.17
CA MET A 110 -9.30 -36.43 31.08
C MET A 110 -8.21 -35.56 30.44
N TYR A 111 -6.94 -35.78 30.80
CA TYR A 111 -5.79 -35.12 30.18
C TYR A 111 -5.68 -35.42 28.68
N LEU A 112 -5.79 -36.68 28.29
CA LEU A 112 -5.77 -37.07 26.87
C LEU A 112 -6.94 -36.47 26.08
N VAL A 113 -8.14 -36.46 26.64
CA VAL A 113 -9.31 -35.86 25.99
C VAL A 113 -9.15 -34.35 25.85
N ALA A 114 -8.62 -33.66 26.86
CA ALA A 114 -8.32 -32.23 26.80
C ALA A 114 -7.24 -31.92 25.75
N ALA A 115 -6.15 -32.70 25.71
CA ALA A 115 -5.08 -32.55 24.71
C ALA A 115 -5.62 -32.78 23.29
N ALA A 116 -6.42 -33.82 23.08
CA ALA A 116 -7.05 -34.10 21.80
C ALA A 116 -8.01 -32.97 21.40
N ALA A 117 -8.83 -32.45 22.30
CA ALA A 117 -9.80 -31.39 22.00
C ALA A 117 -9.13 -30.04 21.65
N SER A 118 -7.97 -29.73 22.22
CA SER A 118 -7.26 -28.46 21.98
C SER A 118 -6.40 -28.47 20.71
N GLY A 119 -5.82 -29.61 20.34
CA GLY A 119 -4.81 -29.69 19.27
C GLY A 119 -5.09 -30.70 18.16
N TYR A 120 -6.32 -31.21 18.01
CA TYR A 120 -6.61 -32.31 17.07
C TYR A 120 -6.14 -32.01 15.63
N ASN A 121 -6.34 -30.78 15.15
CA ASN A 121 -6.01 -30.42 13.78
C ASN A 121 -4.49 -30.37 13.57
N THR A 122 -3.78 -29.71 14.48
CA THR A 122 -2.31 -29.64 14.51
C THR A 122 -1.68 -31.02 14.62
N PHE A 123 -2.21 -31.89 15.49
CA PHE A 123 -1.69 -33.24 15.67
C PHE A 123 -1.85 -34.10 14.42
N ILE A 124 -3.01 -34.03 13.74
CA ILE A 124 -3.22 -34.75 12.49
C ILE A 124 -2.30 -34.22 11.38
N LYS A 125 -2.13 -32.89 11.28
CA LYS A 125 -1.22 -32.26 10.31
C LYS A 125 0.24 -32.66 10.57
N GLY A 126 0.69 -32.53 11.80
CA GLY A 126 2.05 -32.90 12.21
C GLY A 126 2.35 -34.38 12.03
N ALA A 127 1.39 -35.27 12.34
CA ALA A 127 1.53 -36.71 12.08
C ALA A 127 1.65 -37.02 10.57
N LYS A 128 0.84 -36.38 9.72
CA LYS A 128 0.97 -36.52 8.25
C LYS A 128 2.32 -36.00 7.75
N ASN A 129 2.78 -34.87 8.27
CA ASN A 129 4.04 -34.25 7.89
C ASN A 129 5.26 -35.07 8.34
N LEU A 130 5.17 -35.71 9.51
CA LEU A 130 6.18 -36.65 9.99
C LEU A 130 6.36 -37.83 9.04
N VAL A 131 5.24 -38.43 8.59
CA VAL A 131 5.27 -39.55 7.61
C VAL A 131 5.84 -39.11 6.26
N LYS A 132 5.62 -37.86 5.85
CA LYS A 132 6.17 -37.27 4.62
C LYS A 132 7.60 -36.75 4.76
N PHE A 133 8.27 -36.93 5.92
CA PHE A 133 9.58 -36.34 6.24
C PHE A 133 9.66 -34.81 6.03
N LYS A 134 8.55 -34.11 6.26
CA LYS A 134 8.48 -32.65 6.26
C LYS A 134 8.65 -32.13 7.69
N PHE A 135 9.76 -31.46 7.96
CA PHE A 135 10.09 -30.95 9.28
C PHE A 135 9.64 -29.50 9.45
N ASN A 136 8.37 -29.34 9.84
CA ASN A 136 7.73 -28.06 10.11
C ASN A 136 7.40 -27.92 11.61
N ILE A 137 6.86 -26.78 12.02
CA ILE A 137 6.48 -26.50 13.42
C ILE A 137 5.46 -27.52 13.94
N ASP A 138 4.47 -27.90 13.12
CA ASP A 138 3.47 -28.91 13.50
C ASP A 138 4.11 -30.27 13.78
N THR A 139 5.15 -30.63 13.01
CA THR A 139 5.93 -31.85 13.19
C THR A 139 6.68 -31.82 14.52
N LEU A 140 7.37 -30.71 14.82
CA LEU A 140 8.09 -30.50 16.08
C LEU A 140 7.15 -30.62 17.28
N MET A 141 6.01 -29.94 17.24
CA MET A 141 5.02 -29.96 18.31
C MET A 141 4.42 -31.36 18.51
N THR A 142 4.15 -32.08 17.42
CA THR A 142 3.63 -33.45 17.50
C THR A 142 4.65 -34.40 18.13
N ILE A 143 5.93 -34.31 17.74
CA ILE A 143 7.02 -35.09 18.36
C ILE A 143 7.13 -34.75 19.86
N ALA A 144 7.05 -33.47 20.21
CA ALA A 144 7.16 -33.02 21.59
C ALA A 144 6.01 -33.54 22.48
N LEU A 145 4.77 -33.49 21.99
CA LEU A 145 3.60 -34.00 22.68
C LEU A 145 3.67 -35.53 22.86
N ILE A 146 4.02 -36.26 21.80
CA ILE A 146 4.21 -37.72 21.88
C ILE A 146 5.31 -38.05 22.90
N GLY A 147 6.43 -37.32 22.86
CA GLY A 147 7.53 -37.48 23.79
C GLY A 147 7.10 -37.26 25.24
N ALA A 148 6.40 -36.15 25.53
CA ALA A 148 5.93 -35.83 26.88
C ALA A 148 4.95 -36.89 27.43
N PHE A 149 4.01 -37.36 26.61
CA PHE A 149 3.11 -38.44 27.01
C PHE A 149 3.83 -39.79 27.18
N SER A 150 4.90 -40.04 26.42
CA SER A 150 5.67 -41.29 26.52
C SER A 150 6.48 -41.40 27.82
N ILE A 151 6.86 -40.28 28.43
CA ILE A 151 7.55 -40.23 29.73
C ILE A 151 6.59 -40.11 30.92
N GLY A 152 5.28 -40.16 30.69
CA GLY A 152 4.27 -40.06 31.76
C GLY A 152 3.96 -38.62 32.22
N GLU A 153 4.45 -37.61 31.52
CA GLU A 153 4.19 -36.19 31.82
C GLU A 153 2.83 -35.73 31.25
N TRP A 154 1.75 -36.41 31.67
CA TRP A 154 0.38 -36.20 31.15
C TRP A 154 -0.11 -34.77 31.36
N LYS A 155 0.14 -34.21 32.55
CA LYS A 155 -0.28 -32.87 32.93
C LYS A 155 0.45 -31.81 32.11
N GLU A 156 1.77 -31.90 32.01
CA GLU A 156 2.56 -30.93 31.24
C GLU A 156 2.25 -31.03 29.75
N GLY A 157 2.22 -32.23 29.17
CA GLY A 157 1.86 -32.44 27.76
C GLY A 157 0.48 -31.90 27.38
N THR A 158 -0.51 -32.05 28.27
CA THR A 158 -1.85 -31.48 28.05
C THR A 158 -1.85 -29.96 28.11
N LEU A 159 -1.14 -29.38 29.08
CA LEU A 159 -0.98 -27.94 29.19
C LEU A 159 -0.30 -27.37 27.94
N VAL A 160 0.72 -28.04 27.40
CA VAL A 160 1.38 -27.68 26.13
C VAL A 160 0.38 -27.62 24.99
N ALA A 161 -0.45 -28.65 24.83
CA ALA A 161 -1.43 -28.73 23.74
C ALA A 161 -2.44 -27.57 23.81
N ILE A 162 -2.94 -27.25 25.01
CA ILE A 162 -3.88 -26.14 25.24
C ILE A 162 -3.23 -24.81 24.91
N LEU A 163 -2.04 -24.58 25.45
CA LEU A 163 -1.27 -23.36 25.25
C LEU A 163 -0.96 -23.13 23.76
N PHE A 164 -0.56 -24.17 23.04
CA PHE A 164 -0.32 -24.09 21.60
C PHE A 164 -1.62 -23.77 20.83
N GLY A 165 -2.74 -24.42 21.15
CA GLY A 165 -4.01 -24.11 20.50
C GLY A 165 -4.50 -22.68 20.77
N VAL A 166 -4.23 -22.12 21.96
CA VAL A 166 -4.45 -20.70 22.26
C VAL A 166 -3.57 -19.80 21.37
N ASN A 167 -2.31 -20.18 21.14
CA ASN A 167 -1.42 -19.43 20.25
C ASN A 167 -1.95 -19.39 18.80
N GLU A 168 -2.38 -20.54 18.26
CA GLU A 168 -2.97 -20.64 16.91
C GLU A 168 -4.24 -19.79 16.79
N LEU A 169 -5.09 -19.76 17.84
CA LEU A 169 -6.26 -18.89 17.89
C LEU A 169 -5.88 -17.40 17.86
N LEU A 170 -4.89 -16.98 18.64
CA LEU A 170 -4.45 -15.59 18.70
C LEU A 170 -3.80 -15.13 17.39
N GLU A 171 -3.01 -16.00 16.76
CA GLU A 171 -2.45 -15.79 15.42
C GLU A 171 -3.56 -15.56 14.39
N GLY A 172 -4.56 -16.45 14.36
CA GLY A 172 -5.73 -16.34 13.49
C GLY A 172 -6.50 -15.05 13.70
N LEU A 173 -6.75 -14.67 14.97
CA LEU A 173 -7.43 -13.40 15.31
C LEU A 173 -6.63 -12.17 14.90
N GLY A 174 -5.31 -12.19 15.06
CA GLY A 174 -4.42 -11.10 14.64
C GLY A 174 -4.49 -10.86 13.13
N MET A 175 -4.45 -11.94 12.35
CA MET A 175 -4.59 -11.90 10.89
C MET A 175 -5.99 -11.51 10.45
N GLU A 176 -7.03 -12.06 11.06
CA GLU A 176 -8.43 -11.73 10.75
C GLU A 176 -8.70 -10.24 11.02
N LYS A 177 -8.19 -9.68 12.11
CA LYS A 177 -8.38 -8.26 12.43
C LYS A 177 -7.62 -7.32 11.48
N ALA A 178 -6.40 -7.70 11.11
CA ALA A 178 -5.61 -6.98 10.11
C ALA A 178 -6.33 -6.98 8.75
N ARG A 179 -6.90 -8.13 8.36
CA ARG A 179 -7.70 -8.29 7.13
C ARG A 179 -9.03 -7.55 7.16
N LYS A 180 -9.82 -7.68 8.23
CA LYS A 180 -11.14 -7.04 8.35
C LYS A 180 -11.04 -5.52 8.28
N SER A 181 -9.97 -4.96 8.84
CA SER A 181 -9.67 -3.52 8.73
C SER A 181 -9.45 -3.06 7.28
N MET A 182 -9.02 -3.97 6.40
CA MET A 182 -8.95 -3.75 4.96
C MET A 182 -10.32 -3.96 4.31
N GLU A 183 -11.03 -5.06 4.60
CA GLU A 183 -12.37 -5.33 4.05
C GLU A 183 -13.40 -4.23 4.34
N GLU A 184 -13.29 -3.53 5.47
CA GLU A 184 -14.13 -2.36 5.78
C GLU A 184 -13.86 -1.18 4.82
N LEU A 185 -12.62 -1.03 4.34
CA LEU A 185 -12.29 -0.12 3.22
C LEU A 185 -12.82 -0.66 1.88
N LEU A 186 -13.03 -1.97 1.74
CA LEU A 186 -13.56 -2.62 0.52
C LEU A 186 -15.12 -2.62 0.45
N LYS A 187 -15.84 -2.40 1.55
CA LYS A 187 -17.33 -2.31 1.60
C LYS A 187 -17.90 -1.00 1.04
N VAL A 188 -17.12 -0.27 0.25
CA VAL A 188 -17.45 1.08 -0.18
C VAL A 188 -18.32 1.09 -1.44
N ALA A 189 -18.21 0.10 -2.33
CA ALA A 189 -19.06 0.03 -3.53
C ALA A 189 -20.49 -0.44 -3.21
N PRO A 190 -21.55 0.21 -3.73
CA PRO A 190 -22.91 -0.29 -3.63
C PRO A 190 -23.08 -1.56 -4.50
N LYS A 191 -23.90 -2.51 -4.06
CA LYS A 191 -24.17 -3.74 -4.83
C LYS A 191 -25.09 -3.52 -6.02
N GLU A 192 -25.95 -2.51 -5.93
CA GLU A 192 -26.97 -2.18 -6.91
C GLU A 192 -26.92 -0.70 -7.24
N ALA A 193 -27.33 -0.36 -8.45
CA ALA A 193 -27.46 1.00 -8.94
C ALA A 193 -28.83 1.20 -9.59
N ILE A 194 -29.35 2.43 -9.54
CA ILE A 194 -30.57 2.80 -10.24
C ILE A 194 -30.18 3.34 -11.62
N LEU A 195 -30.32 2.52 -12.66
CA LEU A 195 -30.10 2.91 -14.05
C LEU A 195 -31.32 3.64 -14.58
N ILE A 196 -31.11 4.74 -15.31
CA ILE A 196 -32.15 5.45 -16.06
C ILE A 196 -32.04 5.04 -17.52
N GLU A 197 -33.00 4.26 -18.00
CA GLU A 197 -33.08 3.81 -19.39
C GLU A 197 -34.43 4.21 -19.97
N ASN A 198 -34.45 4.96 -21.09
CA ASN A 198 -35.67 5.51 -21.71
C ASN A 198 -36.59 6.29 -20.75
N GLY A 199 -36.00 6.95 -19.73
CA GLY A 199 -36.75 7.72 -18.73
C GLY A 199 -37.38 6.88 -17.60
N GLN A 200 -37.14 5.56 -17.57
CA GLN A 200 -37.59 4.69 -16.47
C GLN A 200 -36.42 4.32 -15.54
N GLU A 201 -36.69 4.27 -14.24
CA GLU A 201 -35.74 3.83 -13.21
C GLU A 201 -35.76 2.29 -13.11
N ARG A 202 -34.59 1.66 -13.26
CA ARG A 202 -34.41 0.21 -13.08
C ARG A 202 -33.24 -0.07 -12.14
N ILE A 203 -33.49 -0.90 -11.13
CA ILE A 203 -32.43 -1.37 -10.23
C ILE A 203 -31.66 -2.48 -10.95
N VAL A 204 -30.33 -2.32 -11.07
CA VAL A 204 -29.44 -3.28 -11.71
C VAL A 204 -28.21 -3.55 -10.82
N PRO A 205 -27.66 -4.77 -10.86
CA PRO A 205 -26.34 -5.05 -10.30
C PRO A 205 -25.28 -4.15 -10.96
N ILE A 206 -24.35 -3.63 -10.16
CA ILE A 206 -23.29 -2.71 -10.63
C ILE A 206 -22.39 -3.33 -11.73
N GLY A 207 -22.23 -4.65 -11.76
CA GLY A 207 -21.42 -5.34 -12.75
C GLY A 207 -21.97 -5.31 -14.18
N ILE A 208 -23.22 -4.87 -14.37
CA ILE A 208 -23.87 -4.76 -15.67
C ILE A 208 -23.74 -3.34 -16.26
N LEU A 209 -23.38 -2.35 -15.43
CA LEU A 209 -23.24 -0.96 -15.85
C LEU A 209 -22.15 -0.79 -16.90
N LYS A 210 -22.47 -0.06 -17.95
CA LYS A 210 -21.57 0.26 -19.06
C LYS A 210 -21.20 1.73 -19.08
N GLU A 211 -20.09 2.03 -19.75
CA GLU A 211 -19.74 3.41 -20.06
C GLU A 211 -20.87 4.07 -20.89
N GLY A 212 -21.25 5.28 -20.50
CA GLY A 212 -22.35 6.03 -21.11
C GLY A 212 -23.70 5.89 -20.40
N ASP A 213 -23.87 4.89 -19.53
CA ASP A 213 -25.09 4.71 -18.75
C ASP A 213 -25.34 5.89 -17.79
N ILE A 214 -26.61 6.25 -17.57
CA ILE A 214 -26.98 7.31 -16.63
C ILE A 214 -27.58 6.67 -15.38
N VAL A 215 -26.94 6.89 -14.24
CA VAL A 215 -27.41 6.38 -12.95
C VAL A 215 -27.99 7.51 -12.10
N LEU A 216 -29.07 7.20 -11.37
CA LEU A 216 -29.68 8.08 -10.38
C LEU A 216 -29.08 7.78 -9.01
N VAL A 217 -28.48 8.79 -8.39
CA VAL A 217 -27.92 8.69 -7.03
C VAL A 217 -28.73 9.61 -6.11
N LYS A 218 -29.48 9.01 -5.18
CA LYS A 218 -30.30 9.74 -4.19
C LYS A 218 -29.44 10.16 -2.99
N SER A 219 -29.98 11.05 -2.16
CA SER A 219 -29.34 11.46 -0.89
C SER A 219 -29.07 10.24 0.00
N GLY A 220 -27.88 10.18 0.60
CA GLY A 220 -27.36 9.07 1.39
C GLY A 220 -26.91 7.85 0.57
N GLN A 221 -27.11 7.82 -0.75
CA GLN A 221 -26.67 6.71 -1.59
C GLN A 221 -25.22 6.88 -2.04
N LYS A 222 -24.58 5.73 -2.29
CA LYS A 222 -23.22 5.68 -2.80
C LYS A 222 -23.21 5.75 -4.32
N ILE A 223 -22.20 6.40 -4.88
CA ILE A 223 -21.99 6.48 -6.31
C ILE A 223 -21.43 5.13 -6.79
N PRO A 224 -22.02 4.46 -7.80
CA PRO A 224 -21.67 3.08 -8.13
C PRO A 224 -20.36 2.92 -8.92
N SER A 225 -20.02 3.89 -9.78
CA SER A 225 -18.78 3.91 -10.56
C SER A 225 -18.40 5.36 -10.89
N ASP A 226 -17.18 5.56 -11.39
CA ASP A 226 -16.70 6.87 -11.81
C ASP A 226 -17.58 7.45 -12.93
N GLY A 227 -17.82 8.75 -12.85
CA GLY A 227 -18.71 9.41 -13.80
C GLY A 227 -18.64 10.93 -13.77
N ILE A 228 -19.50 11.54 -14.57
CA ILE A 228 -19.68 12.99 -14.66
C ILE A 228 -21.13 13.32 -14.30
N VAL A 229 -21.34 14.34 -13.48
CA VAL A 229 -22.68 14.82 -13.16
C VAL A 229 -23.30 15.43 -14.42
N THR A 230 -24.45 14.92 -14.83
CA THR A 230 -25.22 15.45 -15.96
C THR A 230 -26.33 16.39 -15.52
N SER A 231 -26.84 16.21 -14.31
CA SER A 231 -27.94 17.00 -13.75
C SER A 231 -28.00 16.83 -12.24
N GLY A 232 -28.41 17.89 -11.55
CA GLY A 232 -28.47 17.94 -10.09
C GLY A 232 -27.31 18.73 -9.49
N LYS A 233 -27.49 19.15 -8.24
CA LYS A 233 -26.45 19.76 -7.40
C LYS A 233 -26.52 19.12 -6.03
N SER A 234 -25.38 18.73 -5.48
CA SER A 234 -25.29 18.09 -4.17
C SER A 234 -23.87 18.14 -3.62
N SER A 235 -23.74 18.13 -2.29
CA SER A 235 -22.47 17.85 -1.64
C SER A 235 -22.18 16.35 -1.66
N VAL A 236 -20.97 15.98 -2.06
CA VAL A 236 -20.50 14.60 -2.15
C VAL A 236 -19.36 14.41 -1.17
N ASN A 237 -19.53 13.45 -0.27
CA ASN A 237 -18.48 13.00 0.63
C ASN A 237 -17.58 12.00 -0.11
N GLU A 238 -16.38 12.47 -0.47
CA GLU A 238 -15.36 11.69 -1.16
C GLU A 238 -14.32 11.09 -0.19
N ALA A 239 -14.52 11.18 1.13
CA ALA A 239 -13.54 10.79 2.17
C ALA A 239 -13.03 9.35 2.02
N ALA A 240 -13.85 8.43 1.50
CA ALA A 240 -13.45 7.05 1.31
C ALA A 240 -12.39 6.87 0.19
N ILE A 241 -12.31 7.81 -0.75
CA ILE A 241 -11.39 7.79 -1.89
C ILE A 241 -10.31 8.86 -1.68
N THR A 242 -10.70 10.10 -1.41
CA THR A 242 -9.79 11.24 -1.29
C THR A 242 -9.22 11.38 0.11
N GLY A 243 -9.84 10.81 1.15
CA GLY A 243 -9.40 10.99 2.54
C GLY A 243 -9.74 12.37 3.13
N GLU A 244 -10.40 13.25 2.38
CA GLU A 244 -10.84 14.57 2.86
C GLU A 244 -12.16 14.46 3.62
N ALA A 245 -12.20 14.95 4.86
CA ALA A 245 -13.38 14.84 5.72
C ALA A 245 -14.52 15.80 5.31
N MET A 246 -14.20 16.87 4.58
CA MET A 246 -15.18 17.88 4.15
C MET A 246 -15.84 17.45 2.84
N PRO A 247 -17.19 17.45 2.77
CA PRO A 247 -17.90 17.21 1.51
C PRO A 247 -17.57 18.26 0.44
N VAL A 248 -17.47 17.81 -0.81
CA VAL A 248 -17.20 18.67 -1.97
C VAL A 248 -18.52 18.91 -2.70
N GLU A 249 -18.84 20.17 -2.99
CA GLU A 249 -20.00 20.52 -3.83
C GLU A 249 -19.80 20.02 -5.26
N LYS A 250 -20.84 19.39 -5.82
CA LYS A 250 -20.84 18.88 -7.20
C LYS A 250 -21.97 19.50 -8.03
N GLU A 251 -21.59 20.04 -9.19
CA GLU A 251 -22.47 20.64 -10.20
C GLU A 251 -22.40 19.88 -11.54
N PRO A 252 -23.31 20.16 -12.50
CA PRO A 252 -23.23 19.56 -13.83
C PRO A 252 -21.84 19.78 -14.48
N ASP A 253 -21.39 18.77 -15.23
CA ASP A 253 -20.07 18.64 -15.86
C ASP A 253 -18.90 18.37 -14.90
N GLU A 254 -19.13 18.26 -13.59
CA GLU A 254 -18.10 17.88 -12.63
C GLU A 254 -17.96 16.36 -12.45
N LYS A 255 -16.74 15.93 -12.14
CA LYS A 255 -16.39 14.52 -11.95
C LYS A 255 -16.76 14.04 -10.55
N VAL A 256 -17.22 12.79 -10.49
CA VAL A 256 -17.49 12.08 -9.24
C VAL A 256 -16.85 10.70 -9.25
N PHE A 257 -16.38 10.26 -8.08
CA PHE A 257 -15.72 8.97 -7.92
C PHE A 257 -16.71 7.89 -7.45
N GLY A 258 -16.52 6.68 -7.96
CA GLY A 258 -17.21 5.50 -7.45
C GLY A 258 -16.88 5.26 -5.97
N GLY A 259 -17.89 4.96 -5.16
CA GLY A 259 -17.77 4.75 -3.72
C GLY A 259 -18.03 5.98 -2.85
N SER A 260 -18.01 7.19 -3.41
CA SER A 260 -18.35 8.42 -2.69
C SER A 260 -19.83 8.42 -2.27
N ILE A 261 -20.14 9.12 -1.18
CA ILE A 261 -21.49 9.21 -0.64
C ILE A 261 -22.10 10.54 -1.07
N ASN A 262 -23.23 10.47 -1.76
CA ASN A 262 -24.02 11.65 -2.07
C ASN A 262 -24.76 12.11 -0.81
N ASN A 263 -24.48 13.30 -0.27
CA ASN A 263 -25.11 13.77 0.96
C ASN A 263 -26.48 14.39 0.69
N GLU A 264 -26.52 15.53 0.00
CA GLU A 264 -27.70 16.40 -0.06
C GLU A 264 -28.17 16.66 -1.50
N GLY A 265 -29.17 15.91 -1.95
CA GLY A 265 -29.79 16.13 -3.27
C GLY A 265 -29.83 14.87 -4.11
N ILE A 266 -30.19 15.03 -5.37
CA ILE A 266 -30.29 13.95 -6.35
C ILE A 266 -29.35 14.26 -7.50
N LEU A 267 -28.42 13.35 -7.78
CA LEU A 267 -27.48 13.46 -8.89
C LEU A 267 -27.84 12.45 -9.98
N LYS A 268 -27.81 12.90 -11.23
CA LYS A 268 -27.76 12.03 -12.40
C LYS A 268 -26.33 11.97 -12.89
N VAL A 269 -25.70 10.81 -12.74
CA VAL A 269 -24.29 10.61 -13.07
C VAL A 269 -24.19 9.78 -14.33
N LYS A 270 -23.51 10.29 -15.35
CA LYS A 270 -23.15 9.51 -16.54
C LYS A 270 -21.86 8.75 -16.26
N ILE A 271 -21.92 7.43 -16.33
CA ILE A 271 -20.80 6.53 -16.08
C ILE A 271 -19.73 6.74 -17.17
N THR A 272 -18.49 6.98 -16.75
CA THR A 272 -17.32 7.11 -17.64
C THR A 272 -16.44 5.87 -17.63
N LYS A 273 -16.50 5.05 -16.58
CA LYS A 273 -15.76 3.79 -16.46
C LYS A 273 -16.67 2.67 -15.98
N GLN A 274 -16.51 1.48 -16.54
CA GLN A 274 -17.18 0.28 -15.99
C GLN A 274 -16.73 0.05 -14.55
N TYR A 275 -17.56 -0.64 -13.75
CA TYR A 275 -17.23 -0.86 -12.33
C TYR A 275 -15.85 -1.49 -12.12
N LYS A 276 -15.49 -2.50 -12.93
CA LYS A 276 -14.18 -3.17 -12.86
C LYS A 276 -12.99 -2.24 -13.10
N ASP A 277 -13.21 -1.16 -13.86
CA ASP A 277 -12.18 -0.18 -14.22
C ASP A 277 -12.28 1.12 -13.41
N SER A 278 -13.25 1.20 -12.48
CA SER A 278 -13.44 2.35 -11.60
C SER A 278 -12.21 2.60 -10.73
N SER A 279 -12.00 3.86 -10.32
CA SER A 279 -10.90 4.23 -9.43
C SER A 279 -10.93 3.39 -8.15
N LEU A 280 -12.13 3.18 -7.58
CA LEU A 280 -12.32 2.28 -6.45
C LEU A 280 -11.90 0.85 -6.78
N ALA A 281 -12.40 0.23 -7.85
CA ALA A 281 -12.06 -1.16 -8.18
C ALA A 281 -10.58 -1.37 -8.49
N LYS A 282 -9.92 -0.41 -9.15
CA LYS A 282 -8.47 -0.42 -9.31
C LYS A 282 -7.76 -0.39 -7.96
N ILE A 283 -8.20 0.45 -7.01
CA ILE A 283 -7.66 0.46 -5.64
C ILE A 283 -7.89 -0.91 -4.98
N LEU A 284 -9.07 -1.52 -5.11
CA LEU A 284 -9.36 -2.85 -4.56
C LEU A 284 -8.37 -3.89 -5.10
N HIS A 285 -8.21 -3.96 -6.43
CA HIS A 285 -7.32 -4.90 -7.08
C HIS A 285 -5.86 -4.68 -6.66
N LEU A 286 -5.40 -3.44 -6.65
CA LEU A 286 -4.04 -3.07 -6.22
C LEU A 286 -3.80 -3.38 -4.74
N VAL A 287 -4.82 -3.23 -3.88
CA VAL A 287 -4.76 -3.64 -2.47
C VAL A 287 -4.69 -5.15 -2.32
N GLU A 288 -5.44 -5.91 -3.11
CA GLU A 288 -5.40 -7.37 -3.10
C GLU A 288 -4.02 -7.89 -3.55
N GLU A 289 -3.51 -7.38 -4.66
CA GLU A 289 -2.18 -7.69 -5.19
C GLU A 289 -1.06 -7.33 -4.18
N ALA A 290 -1.25 -6.24 -3.43
CA ALA A 290 -0.32 -5.82 -2.39
C ALA A 290 -0.10 -6.83 -1.26
N GLN A 291 -1.11 -7.65 -0.99
CA GLN A 291 -1.04 -8.65 0.06
C GLN A 291 -0.23 -9.88 -0.38
N GLU A 292 0.00 -10.07 -1.67
CA GLU A 292 0.54 -11.33 -2.20
C GLU A 292 2.07 -11.33 -2.31
N THR A 293 2.69 -10.16 -2.25
CA THR A 293 4.15 -10.01 -2.40
C THR A 293 4.87 -10.15 -1.06
N LYS A 294 5.59 -11.27 -0.89
CA LYS A 294 6.45 -11.51 0.29
C LYS A 294 7.62 -10.55 0.32
N THR A 295 7.87 -9.97 1.49
CA THR A 295 8.94 -8.98 1.63
C THR A 295 10.32 -9.62 1.77
N PRO A 296 11.41 -8.90 1.44
CA PRO A 296 12.77 -9.42 1.64
C PRO A 296 13.03 -9.89 3.07
N THR A 297 12.48 -9.19 4.07
CA THR A 297 12.59 -9.60 5.48
C THR A 297 11.83 -10.91 5.73
N GLU A 298 10.61 -11.05 5.21
CA GLU A 298 9.83 -12.29 5.34
C GLU A 298 10.53 -13.48 4.67
N GLN A 299 11.10 -13.27 3.48
CA GLN A 299 11.88 -14.29 2.78
C GLN A 299 13.14 -14.69 3.56
N PHE A 300 13.84 -13.73 4.17
CA PHE A 300 14.98 -14.00 5.03
C PHE A 300 14.58 -14.86 6.24
N ILE A 301 13.50 -14.51 6.94
CA ILE A 301 12.99 -15.28 8.08
C ILE A 301 12.63 -16.71 7.66
N ASN A 302 11.96 -16.87 6.52
CA ASN A 302 11.62 -18.19 5.97
C ASN A 302 12.87 -19.01 5.64
N ARG A 303 13.91 -18.38 5.05
CA ARG A 303 15.18 -19.05 4.76
C ARG A 303 15.91 -19.45 6.04
N PHE A 304 15.90 -18.58 7.06
CA PHE A 304 16.45 -18.87 8.36
C PHE A 304 15.76 -20.08 9.00
N ALA A 305 14.43 -20.10 9.04
CA ALA A 305 13.64 -21.20 9.61
C ALA A 305 13.95 -22.56 8.95
N LYS A 306 14.16 -22.58 7.62
CA LYS A 306 14.50 -23.80 6.87
C LYS A 306 15.76 -24.51 7.37
N TYR A 307 16.76 -23.75 7.83
CA TYR A 307 18.02 -24.31 8.36
C TYR A 307 17.98 -24.44 9.89
N TYR A 308 17.35 -23.49 10.55
CA TYR A 308 17.27 -23.43 12.00
C TYR A 308 16.45 -24.58 12.61
N THR A 309 15.33 -24.96 11.99
CA THR A 309 14.47 -26.05 12.49
C THR A 309 15.20 -27.40 12.52
N PRO A 310 15.85 -27.87 11.42
CA PRO A 310 16.69 -29.07 11.46
C PRO A 310 17.82 -29.00 12.49
N MET A 311 18.48 -27.85 12.62
CA MET A 311 19.56 -27.66 13.58
C MET A 311 19.07 -27.86 15.03
N ILE A 312 17.94 -27.28 15.41
CA ILE A 312 17.35 -27.46 16.75
C ILE A 312 16.98 -28.91 17.01
N MET A 313 16.43 -29.63 16.03
CA MET A 313 16.13 -31.07 16.20
C MET A 313 17.39 -31.87 16.48
N VAL A 314 18.47 -31.61 15.74
CA VAL A 314 19.77 -32.27 15.99
C VAL A 314 20.29 -31.93 17.39
N ILE A 315 20.24 -30.66 17.80
CA ILE A 315 20.65 -30.25 19.14
C ILE A 315 19.81 -30.94 20.22
N SER A 316 18.48 -31.01 20.05
CA SER A 316 17.57 -31.70 20.96
C SER A 316 17.95 -33.18 21.10
N VAL A 317 18.17 -33.89 19.99
CA VAL A 317 18.60 -35.30 20.01
C VAL A 317 19.96 -35.47 20.69
N LEU A 318 20.91 -34.56 20.44
CA LEU A 318 22.21 -34.58 21.11
C LEU A 318 22.06 -34.38 22.63
N VAL A 319 21.19 -33.48 23.08
CA VAL A 319 20.89 -33.27 24.51
C VAL A 319 20.26 -34.52 25.14
N MET A 320 19.44 -35.28 24.38
CA MET A 320 18.85 -36.54 24.87
C MET A 320 19.88 -37.66 25.04
N ILE A 321 20.90 -37.73 24.17
CA ILE A 321 21.80 -38.89 24.06
C ILE A 321 23.16 -38.67 24.73
N VAL A 322 23.77 -37.51 24.53
CA VAL A 322 25.17 -37.26 24.94
C VAL A 322 25.36 -37.34 26.45
N PRO A 323 24.51 -36.70 27.29
CA PRO A 323 24.71 -36.75 28.74
C PRO A 323 24.49 -38.14 29.37
N PRO A 324 23.45 -38.92 29.01
CA PRO A 324 23.33 -40.30 29.49
C PRO A 324 24.49 -41.19 29.05
N LEU A 325 24.98 -41.04 27.81
CA LEU A 325 26.00 -41.93 27.25
C LEU A 325 27.43 -41.60 27.74
N LEU A 326 27.79 -40.33 27.87
CA LEU A 326 29.15 -39.91 28.22
C LEU A 326 29.33 -39.54 29.71
N PHE A 327 28.26 -39.13 30.38
CA PHE A 327 28.32 -38.58 31.75
C PHE A 327 27.47 -39.38 32.75
N ASN A 328 26.95 -40.56 32.39
CA ASN A 328 26.05 -41.38 33.22
C ASN A 328 24.84 -40.60 33.75
N GLY A 329 24.30 -39.67 32.95
CA GLY A 329 23.06 -38.96 33.27
C GLY A 329 21.82 -39.85 33.23
N ASP A 330 20.75 -39.41 33.91
CA ASP A 330 19.46 -40.11 33.87
C ASP A 330 18.78 -39.97 32.50
N TRP A 331 18.39 -41.10 31.90
CA TRP A 331 17.78 -41.13 30.56
C TRP A 331 16.45 -40.38 30.51
N GLY A 332 15.62 -40.47 31.55
CA GLY A 332 14.32 -39.80 31.60
C GLY A 332 14.48 -38.28 31.67
N ALA A 333 15.34 -37.80 32.58
CA ALA A 333 15.62 -36.38 32.75
C ALA A 333 16.20 -35.74 31.49
N TRP A 334 17.19 -36.37 30.84
CA TRP A 334 17.78 -35.82 29.61
C TRP A 334 16.88 -35.95 28.39
N PHE A 335 16.01 -36.97 28.35
CA PHE A 335 14.94 -37.03 27.35
C PHE A 335 13.96 -35.87 27.53
N TYR A 336 13.51 -35.60 28.76
CA TYR A 336 12.68 -34.42 29.08
C TYR A 336 13.36 -33.12 28.67
N GLN A 337 14.66 -32.94 28.99
CA GLN A 337 15.39 -31.74 28.59
C GLN A 337 15.51 -31.59 27.08
N GLY A 338 15.71 -32.68 26.35
CA GLY A 338 15.68 -32.66 24.89
C GLY A 338 14.32 -32.22 24.34
N LEU A 339 13.20 -32.67 24.91
CA LEU A 339 11.86 -32.22 24.52
C LEU A 339 11.65 -30.74 24.82
N ALA A 340 12.11 -30.27 25.99
CA ALA A 340 12.05 -28.85 26.34
C ALA A 340 12.85 -27.99 25.35
N VAL A 341 14.06 -28.41 24.97
CA VAL A 341 14.88 -27.76 23.93
C VAL A 341 14.17 -27.73 22.57
N LEU A 342 13.51 -28.83 22.20
CA LEU A 342 12.76 -28.94 20.94
C LEU A 342 11.64 -27.91 20.86
N ILE A 343 10.90 -27.73 21.96
CA ILE A 343 9.77 -26.80 22.05
C ILE A 343 10.22 -25.35 22.12
N VAL A 344 11.16 -25.02 23.02
CA VAL A 344 11.77 -23.66 23.11
C VAL A 344 12.38 -23.25 21.78
N GLY A 345 12.85 -24.24 21.02
CA GLY A 345 13.35 -24.09 19.68
C GLY A 345 12.33 -23.68 18.62
N CYS A 346 11.02 -23.52 18.87
CA CYS A 346 10.10 -23.00 17.83
C CYS A 346 10.36 -21.52 17.49
N PRO A 347 10.62 -21.12 16.22
CA PRO A 347 10.76 -19.71 15.85
C PRO A 347 9.40 -19.04 15.60
N CYS A 348 8.40 -19.35 16.43
CA CYS A 348 7.00 -18.98 16.25
C CYS A 348 6.84 -17.44 16.23
N ALA A 349 7.35 -16.75 17.26
CA ALA A 349 7.31 -15.28 17.35
C ALA A 349 8.03 -14.56 16.20
N LEU A 350 9.14 -15.15 15.72
CA LEU A 350 9.94 -14.56 14.65
C LEU A 350 9.17 -14.54 13.32
N ILE A 351 8.52 -15.66 12.98
CA ILE A 351 7.78 -15.81 11.72
C ILE A 351 6.59 -14.83 11.66
N LEU A 352 5.89 -14.63 12.77
CA LEU A 352 4.72 -13.76 12.83
C LEU A 352 5.03 -12.26 12.91
N SER A 353 6.26 -11.91 13.29
CA SER A 353 6.64 -10.51 13.53
C SER A 353 6.51 -9.60 12.30
N SER A 354 6.74 -10.13 11.09
CA SER A 354 6.79 -9.33 9.86
C SER A 354 5.42 -9.13 9.21
N PRO A 355 4.61 -10.19 8.94
CA PRO A 355 3.35 -10.03 8.21
C PRO A 355 2.35 -9.10 8.92
N ILE A 356 2.22 -9.22 10.24
CA ILE A 356 1.29 -8.40 11.04
C ILE A 356 1.69 -6.92 10.96
N ALA A 357 2.97 -6.62 11.08
CA ALA A 357 3.48 -5.25 11.04
C ALA A 357 3.28 -4.61 9.65
N ILE A 358 3.54 -5.37 8.59
CA ILE A 358 3.37 -4.92 7.20
C ILE A 358 1.90 -4.66 6.89
N VAL A 359 1.01 -5.61 7.16
CA VAL A 359 -0.43 -5.44 6.88
C VAL A 359 -0.99 -4.28 7.69
N SER A 360 -0.58 -4.13 8.97
CA SER A 360 -0.97 -2.97 9.79
C SER A 360 -0.48 -1.64 9.20
N GLY A 361 0.72 -1.62 8.61
CA GLY A 361 1.30 -0.44 7.96
C GLY A 361 0.60 -0.09 6.64
N ILE A 362 0.31 -1.08 5.79
CA ILE A 362 -0.46 -0.89 4.54
C ILE A 362 -1.86 -0.35 4.89
N ALA A 363 -2.55 -0.97 5.85
CA ALA A 363 -3.88 -0.55 6.28
C ALA A 363 -3.89 0.89 6.77
N ARG A 364 -2.88 1.29 7.54
CA ARG A 364 -2.79 2.66 8.05
C ARG A 364 -2.46 3.67 6.95
N ASN A 365 -1.59 3.33 6.01
CA ASN A 365 -1.30 4.20 4.86
C ASN A 365 -2.53 4.36 3.95
N ALA A 366 -3.27 3.28 3.70
CA ALA A 366 -4.51 3.32 2.93
C ALA A 366 -5.55 4.25 3.58
N ARG A 367 -5.72 4.17 4.91
CA ARG A 367 -6.58 5.11 5.66
C ARG A 367 -6.12 6.58 5.58
N ASN A 368 -4.83 6.81 5.31
CA ASN A 368 -4.27 8.15 5.12
C ASN A 368 -4.27 8.60 3.64
N GLY A 369 -4.96 7.90 2.75
CA GLY A 369 -5.01 8.25 1.33
C GLY A 369 -3.74 7.89 0.56
N ILE A 370 -2.94 6.94 1.05
CA ILE A 370 -1.72 6.46 0.39
C ILE A 370 -1.83 4.97 0.14
N LEU A 371 -1.96 4.62 -1.13
CA LEU A 371 -2.06 3.25 -1.57
C LEU A 371 -0.66 2.68 -1.79
N VAL A 372 -0.34 1.61 -1.06
CA VAL A 372 0.92 0.88 -1.23
C VAL A 372 0.60 -0.46 -1.88
N LYS A 373 1.11 -0.70 -3.10
CA LYS A 373 0.81 -1.90 -3.90
C LYS A 373 1.51 -3.18 -3.44
N GLY A 374 2.13 -3.18 -2.26
CA GLY A 374 2.93 -4.32 -1.82
C GLY A 374 3.61 -4.13 -0.48
N GLY A 375 3.73 -5.22 0.28
CA GLY A 375 4.56 -5.25 1.49
C GLY A 375 6.02 -4.91 1.19
N VAL A 376 6.51 -5.32 0.02
CA VAL A 376 7.87 -5.03 -0.46
C VAL A 376 8.10 -3.52 -0.55
N PHE A 377 7.14 -2.81 -1.17
CA PHE A 377 7.20 -1.37 -1.37
C PHE A 377 7.06 -0.60 -0.06
N LEU A 378 6.25 -1.08 0.88
CA LEU A 378 6.20 -0.52 2.24
C LEU A 378 7.56 -0.65 2.95
N GLU A 379 8.19 -1.83 2.85
CA GLU A 379 9.50 -2.08 3.45
C GLU A 379 10.59 -1.20 2.81
N GLN A 380 10.55 -1.03 1.48
CA GLN A 380 11.45 -0.15 0.73
C GLN A 380 11.23 1.32 1.08
N LEU A 381 9.99 1.79 1.17
CA LEU A 381 9.65 3.15 1.59
C LEU A 381 10.27 3.49 2.96
N GLY A 382 10.26 2.52 3.89
CA GLY A 382 10.87 2.67 5.20
C GLY A 382 12.41 2.63 5.20
N LYS A 383 13.04 2.43 4.05
CA LYS A 383 14.51 2.45 3.85
C LYS A 383 14.97 3.63 3.00
N ILE A 384 14.06 4.40 2.41
CA ILE A 384 14.38 5.56 1.59
C ILE A 384 15.11 6.63 2.40
N ASP A 385 16.25 7.08 1.86
CA ASP A 385 17.05 8.22 2.30
C ASP A 385 16.97 9.39 1.31
N THR A 386 16.69 9.12 0.04
CA THR A 386 16.66 10.11 -1.03
C THR A 386 15.32 10.10 -1.76
N ILE A 387 14.68 11.26 -1.91
CA ILE A 387 13.48 11.41 -2.75
C ILE A 387 13.79 12.37 -3.89
N ALA A 388 13.64 11.87 -5.11
CA ALA A 388 13.68 12.65 -6.34
C ALA A 388 12.24 13.06 -6.73
N PHE A 389 12.04 14.33 -7.03
CA PHE A 389 10.77 14.90 -7.45
C PHE A 389 10.86 15.35 -8.90
N ASP A 390 9.83 15.08 -9.70
CA ASP A 390 9.58 15.89 -10.88
C ASP A 390 9.14 17.31 -10.47
N LYS A 391 9.35 18.29 -11.36
CA LYS A 391 8.96 19.67 -11.10
C LYS A 391 7.51 19.93 -11.47
N THR A 392 7.12 19.60 -12.69
CA THR A 392 5.84 20.02 -13.27
C THR A 392 4.73 19.12 -12.73
N GLY A 393 3.65 19.71 -12.22
CA GLY A 393 2.51 18.98 -11.65
C GLY A 393 2.75 18.27 -10.30
N THR A 394 4.02 18.05 -9.93
CA THR A 394 4.43 17.48 -8.64
C THR A 394 4.75 18.57 -7.60
N LEU A 395 5.85 19.32 -7.73
CA LEU A 395 6.17 20.44 -6.83
C LEU A 395 5.43 21.74 -7.19
N THR A 396 4.99 21.83 -8.44
CA THR A 396 4.21 22.93 -8.98
C THR A 396 2.79 22.45 -9.31
N LYS A 397 1.86 23.39 -9.46
CA LYS A 397 0.47 23.09 -9.88
C LYS A 397 0.36 22.65 -11.34
N GLY A 398 1.45 22.76 -12.13
CA GLY A 398 1.44 22.47 -13.57
C GLY A 398 0.65 23.50 -14.40
N HIS A 399 0.29 24.64 -13.80
CA HIS A 399 -0.39 25.74 -14.45
C HIS A 399 0.57 26.95 -14.52
N PRO A 400 0.96 27.39 -15.73
CA PRO A 400 1.77 28.59 -15.86
C PRO A 400 0.96 29.83 -15.50
N TYR A 401 1.60 30.81 -14.88
CA TYR A 401 1.00 32.13 -14.62
C TYR A 401 2.00 33.24 -14.93
N VAL A 402 1.47 34.43 -15.20
CA VAL A 402 2.27 35.64 -15.41
C VAL A 402 2.62 36.22 -14.04
N GLU A 403 3.89 36.10 -13.63
CA GLU A 403 4.40 36.67 -12.38
C GLU A 403 4.93 38.09 -12.57
N LYS A 404 5.55 38.36 -13.72
CA LYS A 404 6.09 39.69 -14.03
C LYS A 404 5.67 40.17 -15.41
N MET A 405 5.47 41.49 -15.52
CA MET A 405 5.25 42.18 -16.78
C MET A 405 6.23 43.35 -16.86
N VAL A 406 6.85 43.52 -18.02
CA VAL A 406 7.62 44.71 -18.36
C VAL A 406 6.93 45.36 -19.54
N VAL A 407 6.34 46.52 -19.29
CA VAL A 407 5.56 47.26 -20.28
C VAL A 407 6.44 48.35 -20.86
N ASN A 408 6.68 48.31 -22.17
CA ASN A 408 7.34 49.40 -22.88
C ASN A 408 6.33 50.31 -23.60
N ASP A 409 5.15 49.79 -23.92
CA ASP A 409 4.06 50.48 -24.61
C ASP A 409 2.73 50.13 -23.92
N GLU A 410 2.27 51.00 -23.01
CA GLU A 410 1.09 50.73 -22.15
C GLU A 410 -0.19 50.52 -22.97
N ASP A 411 -0.39 51.33 -24.00
CA ASP A 411 -1.64 51.31 -24.79
C ASP A 411 -1.75 50.05 -25.66
N ARG A 412 -0.63 49.57 -26.22
CA ARG A 412 -0.66 48.49 -27.22
C ARG A 412 -0.28 47.13 -26.67
N PHE A 413 0.55 47.05 -25.63
CA PHE A 413 1.11 45.77 -25.17
C PHE A 413 0.03 44.74 -24.81
N LEU A 414 -0.87 45.08 -23.89
CA LEU A 414 -1.87 44.15 -23.39
C LEU A 414 -2.99 43.90 -24.42
N HIS A 415 -3.38 44.94 -25.16
CA HIS A 415 -4.38 44.83 -26.22
C HIS A 415 -3.95 43.86 -27.32
N ILE A 416 -2.71 44.00 -27.82
CA ILE A 416 -2.16 43.12 -28.85
C ILE A 416 -1.91 41.71 -28.30
N ALA A 417 -1.32 41.58 -27.10
CA ALA A 417 -1.09 40.29 -26.47
C ALA A 417 -2.39 39.48 -26.32
N GLY A 418 -3.44 40.11 -25.80
CA GLY A 418 -4.73 39.46 -25.61
C GLY A 418 -5.43 39.13 -26.93
N SER A 419 -5.34 40.00 -27.93
CA SER A 419 -5.93 39.78 -29.25
C SER A 419 -5.30 38.59 -29.99
N ILE A 420 -4.01 38.36 -29.82
CA ILE A 420 -3.28 37.25 -30.46
C ILE A 420 -3.45 35.95 -29.69
N GLU A 421 -3.24 35.97 -28.37
CA GLU A 421 -3.21 34.74 -27.57
C GLU A 421 -4.60 34.12 -27.32
N ARG A 422 -5.70 34.87 -27.55
CA ARG A 422 -7.07 34.37 -27.40
C ARG A 422 -7.38 33.21 -28.34
N ALA A 423 -6.77 33.19 -29.52
CA ALA A 423 -6.93 32.13 -30.50
C ALA A 423 -6.05 30.89 -30.20
N SER A 424 -5.13 30.98 -29.24
CA SER A 424 -4.15 29.93 -28.94
C SER A 424 -4.64 29.01 -27.83
N SER A 425 -4.55 27.71 -28.06
CA SER A 425 -4.88 26.68 -27.05
C SER A 425 -3.71 26.40 -26.08
N HIS A 426 -2.56 27.03 -26.30
CA HIS A 426 -1.34 26.76 -25.54
C HIS A 426 -1.47 27.18 -24.06
N PRO A 427 -0.96 26.41 -23.08
CA PRO A 427 -1.07 26.75 -21.65
C PRO A 427 -0.53 28.14 -21.30
N ILE A 428 0.58 28.55 -21.91
CA ILE A 428 1.17 29.90 -21.78
C ILE A 428 0.20 30.99 -22.29
N ALA A 429 -0.50 30.76 -23.39
CA ALA A 429 -1.46 31.71 -23.94
C ALA A 429 -2.61 31.95 -22.97
N LYS A 430 -3.15 30.87 -22.38
CA LYS A 430 -4.20 30.94 -21.35
C LYS A 430 -3.75 31.74 -20.12
N ALA A 431 -2.49 31.60 -19.72
CA ALA A 431 -1.92 32.35 -18.61
C ALA A 431 -1.86 33.86 -18.90
N ILE A 432 -1.47 34.23 -20.12
CA ILE A 432 -1.45 35.63 -20.58
C ILE A 432 -2.88 36.18 -20.64
N ILE A 433 -3.82 35.45 -21.26
CA ILE A 433 -5.22 35.88 -21.37
C ILE A 433 -5.85 36.12 -20.00
N LYS A 434 -5.65 35.19 -19.05
CA LYS A 434 -6.13 35.38 -17.68
C LYS A 434 -5.62 36.69 -17.07
N LYS A 435 -4.35 37.04 -17.32
CA LYS A 435 -3.74 38.28 -16.81
C LYS A 435 -4.25 39.53 -17.52
N VAL A 436 -4.55 39.44 -18.83
CA VAL A 436 -5.11 40.55 -19.61
C VAL A 436 -6.58 40.78 -19.27
N ASP A 437 -7.36 39.71 -19.04
CA ASP A 437 -8.76 39.79 -18.61
C ASP A 437 -8.93 40.50 -17.25
N GLU A 438 -7.97 40.33 -16.32
CA GLU A 438 -7.93 41.07 -15.05
C GLU A 438 -7.89 42.61 -15.24
N GLN A 439 -7.40 43.07 -16.40
CA GLN A 439 -7.27 44.50 -16.73
C GLN A 439 -8.46 45.06 -17.53
N GLN A 440 -9.47 44.24 -17.83
CA GLN A 440 -10.70 44.64 -18.55
C GLN A 440 -10.45 45.33 -19.91
N ILE A 441 -9.50 44.82 -20.69
CA ILE A 441 -9.11 45.41 -21.97
C ILE A 441 -9.97 44.83 -23.12
N ALA A 442 -10.39 45.69 -24.05
CA ALA A 442 -11.12 45.27 -25.24
C ALA A 442 -10.19 44.54 -26.23
N TYR A 443 -10.71 43.52 -26.91
CA TYR A 443 -9.95 42.72 -27.89
C TYR A 443 -10.32 43.08 -29.32
N THR A 444 -9.39 42.85 -30.25
CA THR A 444 -9.66 42.93 -31.70
C THR A 444 -9.33 41.58 -32.33
N GLU A 445 -10.23 41.05 -33.16
CA GLU A 445 -9.91 39.82 -33.89
C GLU A 445 -8.82 40.11 -34.92
N PRO A 446 -7.75 39.30 -34.98
CA PRO A 446 -6.72 39.47 -36.00
C PRO A 446 -7.26 39.20 -37.40
N ASP A 447 -6.81 39.99 -38.38
CA ASP A 447 -7.12 39.80 -39.80
C ASP A 447 -6.48 38.50 -40.32
N GLU A 448 -5.27 38.20 -39.85
CA GLU A 448 -4.53 36.95 -40.13
C GLU A 448 -3.77 36.49 -38.88
N LEU A 449 -3.68 35.18 -38.66
CA LEU A 449 -2.93 34.58 -37.55
C LEU A 449 -2.19 33.33 -38.01
N ASN A 450 -0.88 33.31 -37.83
CA ASN A 450 0.01 32.23 -38.21
C ASN A 450 0.86 31.76 -37.02
N THR A 451 0.84 30.47 -36.73
CA THR A 451 1.65 29.85 -35.69
C THR A 451 3.00 29.39 -36.25
N ILE A 452 4.09 29.83 -35.64
CA ILE A 452 5.46 29.41 -35.99
C ILE A 452 5.96 28.47 -34.89
N SER A 453 6.01 27.18 -35.20
CA SER A 453 6.43 26.15 -34.26
C SER A 453 7.78 26.46 -33.63
N GLY A 454 7.83 26.47 -32.29
CA GLY A 454 9.03 26.73 -31.51
C GLY A 454 9.49 28.19 -31.48
N GLN A 455 8.72 29.14 -32.04
CA GLN A 455 9.04 30.57 -31.99
C GLN A 455 7.89 31.41 -31.41
N GLY A 456 6.63 31.10 -31.75
CA GLY A 456 5.47 31.84 -31.25
C GLY A 456 4.36 31.98 -32.29
N VAL A 457 3.60 33.07 -32.20
CA VAL A 457 2.47 33.41 -33.07
C VAL A 457 2.74 34.78 -33.71
N THR A 458 2.42 34.90 -35.00
CA THR A 458 2.44 36.16 -35.73
C THR A 458 1.03 36.50 -36.19
N ALA A 459 0.61 37.75 -36.07
CA ALA A 459 -0.73 38.17 -36.43
C ALA A 459 -0.74 39.55 -37.10
N ILE A 460 -1.73 39.80 -37.95
CA ILE A 460 -1.99 41.12 -38.54
C ILE A 460 -3.22 41.71 -37.87
N ILE A 461 -3.08 42.90 -37.28
CA ILE A 461 -4.17 43.62 -36.61
C ILE A 461 -4.18 45.05 -37.16
N ASN A 462 -5.30 45.47 -37.76
CA ASN A 462 -5.45 46.79 -38.38
C ASN A 462 -4.36 47.07 -39.45
N GLY A 463 -4.00 46.06 -40.22
CA GLY A 463 -2.98 46.16 -41.28
C GLY A 463 -1.52 46.26 -40.82
N LYS A 464 -1.23 46.07 -39.53
CA LYS A 464 0.15 45.99 -38.98
C LYS A 464 0.48 44.61 -38.47
N GLN A 465 1.72 44.15 -38.71
CA GLN A 465 2.18 42.85 -38.23
C GLN A 465 2.70 42.95 -36.79
N TYR A 466 2.25 42.00 -35.96
CA TYR A 466 2.66 41.81 -34.58
C TYR A 466 3.12 40.37 -34.34
N LYS A 467 3.99 40.19 -33.35
CA LYS A 467 4.52 38.89 -32.96
C LYS A 467 4.45 38.71 -31.45
N VAL A 468 4.09 37.49 -31.03
CA VAL A 468 4.10 37.06 -29.63
C VAL A 468 4.87 35.75 -29.56
N GLY A 469 6.02 35.73 -28.88
CA GLY A 469 6.89 34.56 -28.94
C GLY A 469 8.13 34.63 -28.06
N ASN A 470 9.04 33.68 -28.26
CA ASN A 470 10.34 33.69 -27.61
C ASN A 470 11.31 34.66 -28.31
N GLU A 471 12.54 34.80 -27.82
CA GLU A 471 13.54 35.71 -28.39
C GLU A 471 13.85 35.45 -29.87
N LYS A 472 13.67 34.22 -30.36
CA LYS A 472 13.87 33.89 -31.79
C LYS A 472 12.79 34.47 -32.70
N SER A 473 11.66 34.90 -32.14
CA SER A 473 10.59 35.56 -32.91
C SER A 473 10.94 37.00 -33.32
N ILE A 474 11.96 37.60 -32.69
CA ILE A 474 12.41 38.97 -32.94
C ILE A 474 13.27 39.01 -34.21
N SER A 475 12.88 39.85 -35.17
CA SER A 475 13.55 39.99 -36.46
C SER A 475 14.36 41.28 -36.63
N PHE A 476 14.44 42.12 -35.60
CA PHE A 476 15.20 43.39 -35.59
C PHE A 476 16.23 43.41 -34.45
N THR A 477 17.20 44.33 -34.53
CA THR A 477 18.25 44.48 -33.51
C THR A 477 17.67 45.06 -32.22
N LEU A 478 17.82 44.32 -31.11
CA LEU A 478 17.35 44.73 -29.80
C LEU A 478 18.12 45.94 -29.25
N PRO A 479 17.45 47.00 -28.77
CA PRO A 479 18.08 48.06 -27.99
C PRO A 479 18.73 47.52 -26.71
N VAL A 480 19.81 48.14 -26.26
CA VAL A 480 20.59 47.70 -25.09
C VAL A 480 19.72 47.58 -23.83
N ASP A 481 18.86 48.57 -23.57
CA ASP A 481 17.94 48.57 -22.41
C ASP A 481 16.97 47.36 -22.43
N VAL A 482 16.41 47.02 -23.60
CA VAL A 482 15.50 45.88 -23.73
C VAL A 482 16.24 44.56 -23.59
N SER A 483 17.46 44.47 -24.14
CA SER A 483 18.33 43.30 -23.98
C SER A 483 18.71 43.07 -22.51
N GLU A 484 19.02 44.13 -21.76
CA GLU A 484 19.27 44.05 -20.31
C GLU A 484 18.05 43.57 -19.54
N LYS A 485 16.85 44.08 -19.86
CA LYS A 485 15.58 43.63 -19.24
C LYS A 485 15.29 42.15 -19.53
N ILE A 486 15.49 41.70 -20.77
CA ILE A 486 15.34 40.29 -21.17
C ILE A 486 16.33 39.42 -20.37
N ASN A 487 17.61 39.80 -20.33
CA ASN A 487 18.63 39.05 -19.61
C ASN A 487 18.38 39.01 -18.11
N ARG A 488 17.90 40.12 -17.52
CA ARG A 488 17.52 40.18 -16.11
C ARG A 488 16.40 39.17 -15.80
N LEU A 489 15.32 39.17 -16.57
CA LEU A 489 14.20 38.24 -16.31
C LEU A 489 14.60 36.77 -16.56
N LYS A 490 15.44 36.49 -17.57
CA LYS A 490 16.02 35.14 -17.75
C LYS A 490 16.86 34.71 -16.55
N ASN A 491 17.68 35.62 -16.02
CA ASN A 491 18.51 35.36 -14.84
C ASN A 491 17.66 35.18 -13.57
N GLU A 492 16.50 35.82 -13.50
CA GLU A 492 15.48 35.60 -12.47
C GLU A 492 14.68 34.30 -12.71
N GLY A 493 14.95 33.53 -13.77
CA GLY A 493 14.39 32.19 -14.01
C GLY A 493 13.03 32.15 -14.70
N TYR A 494 12.59 33.23 -15.34
CA TYR A 494 11.32 33.28 -16.06
C TYR A 494 11.40 32.70 -17.47
N THR A 495 10.33 32.02 -17.88
CA THR A 495 10.04 31.77 -19.29
C THR A 495 9.51 33.06 -19.90
N LEU A 496 10.18 33.58 -20.93
CA LEU A 496 9.83 34.86 -21.53
C LEU A 496 8.91 34.70 -22.72
N VAL A 497 7.84 35.48 -22.73
CA VAL A 497 7.03 35.77 -23.91
C VAL A 497 7.18 37.25 -24.23
N ILE A 498 7.60 37.52 -25.45
CA ILE A 498 7.94 38.85 -25.95
C ILE A 498 6.85 39.24 -26.94
N VAL A 499 6.31 40.44 -26.76
CA VAL A 499 5.34 41.04 -27.67
C VAL A 499 6.03 42.16 -28.41
N SER A 500 6.05 42.10 -29.74
CA SER A 500 6.73 43.08 -30.59
C SER A 500 5.92 43.41 -31.84
N ASP A 501 6.15 44.62 -32.36
CA ASP A 501 5.83 44.95 -33.75
C ASP A 501 7.05 44.69 -34.65
N GLU A 502 7.08 45.24 -35.86
CA GLU A 502 8.19 45.07 -36.80
C GLU A 502 9.47 45.81 -36.38
N GLU A 503 9.36 46.86 -35.55
CA GLU A 503 10.45 47.79 -35.26
C GLU A 503 10.88 47.80 -33.78
N LYS A 504 9.98 47.46 -32.85
CA LYS A 504 10.23 47.54 -31.40
C LYS A 504 9.47 46.50 -30.57
N VAL A 505 10.00 46.27 -29.37
CA VAL A 505 9.36 45.43 -28.34
C VAL A 505 8.35 46.25 -27.55
N LEU A 506 7.08 45.83 -27.59
CA LEU A 506 5.96 46.44 -26.87
C LEU A 506 5.95 46.05 -25.38
N GLY A 507 6.39 44.83 -25.06
CA GLY A 507 6.57 44.39 -23.68
C GLY A 507 6.97 42.93 -23.54
N LEU A 508 7.16 42.51 -22.29
CA LEU A 508 7.63 41.18 -21.90
C LEU A 508 6.72 40.62 -20.81
N PHE A 509 6.32 39.36 -20.96
CA PHE A 509 5.73 38.55 -19.90
C PHE A 509 6.79 37.61 -19.34
N GLY A 510 6.99 37.65 -18.02
CA GLY A 510 7.74 36.69 -17.24
C GLY A 510 6.81 35.64 -16.67
N ILE A 511 6.87 34.44 -17.24
CA ILE A 511 5.99 33.32 -16.92
C ILE A 511 6.75 32.31 -16.08
N THR A 512 6.08 31.78 -15.07
CA THR A 512 6.60 30.71 -14.22
C THR A 512 5.46 29.75 -13.88
N ASP A 513 5.82 28.52 -13.50
CA ASP A 513 4.86 27.60 -12.91
C ASP A 513 4.60 28.00 -11.46
N GLU A 514 3.33 27.92 -11.06
CA GLU A 514 2.93 28.18 -9.68
C GLU A 514 3.41 27.05 -8.77
N ILE A 515 4.25 27.38 -7.80
CA ILE A 515 4.69 26.43 -6.77
C ILE A 515 3.51 26.14 -5.84
N ARG A 516 3.34 24.88 -5.47
CA ARG A 516 2.31 24.52 -4.48
C ARG A 516 2.69 25.06 -3.11
N GLU A 517 1.74 25.72 -2.44
CA GLU A 517 1.97 26.36 -1.14
C GLU A 517 2.49 25.37 -0.09
N GLU A 518 2.00 24.13 -0.16
CA GLU A 518 2.37 23.04 0.73
C GLU A 518 3.77 22.46 0.48
N SER A 519 4.38 22.70 -0.69
CA SER A 519 5.63 22.04 -1.10
C SER A 519 6.76 22.27 -0.09
N LYS A 520 6.94 23.51 0.38
CA LYS A 520 8.02 23.85 1.31
C LYS A 520 7.87 23.10 2.64
N VAL A 521 6.66 23.15 3.22
CA VAL A 521 6.33 22.47 4.48
C VAL A 521 6.51 20.96 4.35
N ILE A 522 6.16 20.39 3.20
CA ILE A 522 6.31 18.96 2.93
C ILE A 522 7.76 18.54 2.85
N ILE A 523 8.61 19.30 2.15
CA ILE A 523 10.04 19.00 2.08
C ILE A 523 10.69 19.07 3.47
N GLU A 524 10.32 20.05 4.30
CA GLU A 524 10.77 20.13 5.70
C GLU A 524 10.30 18.91 6.52
N ASN A 525 9.03 18.54 6.39
CA ASN A 525 8.47 17.35 7.07
C ASN A 525 9.08 16.03 6.59
N LEU A 526 9.50 15.92 5.33
CA LEU A 526 10.23 14.76 4.82
C LEU A 526 11.62 14.64 5.43
N LYS A 527 12.32 15.77 5.60
CA LYS A 527 13.60 15.79 6.32
C LYS A 527 13.43 15.36 7.78
N LEU A 528 12.38 15.83 8.46
CA LEU A 528 12.03 15.37 9.81
C LEU A 528 11.62 13.89 9.86
N ALA A 529 11.02 13.36 8.79
CA ALA A 529 10.76 11.93 8.61
C ALA A 529 12.05 11.11 8.31
N GLY A 530 13.21 11.77 8.26
CA GLY A 530 14.53 11.16 8.05
C GLY A 530 14.91 10.93 6.59
N VAL A 531 14.30 11.66 5.64
CA VAL A 531 14.78 11.72 4.25
C VAL A 531 15.91 12.74 4.22
N GLU A 532 17.14 12.28 4.00
CA GLU A 532 18.34 13.13 4.04
C GLU A 532 18.44 14.02 2.81
N ASN A 533 18.07 13.49 1.64
CA ASN A 533 18.23 14.16 0.36
C ASN A 533 16.89 14.33 -0.36
N THR A 534 16.51 15.58 -0.60
CA THR A 534 15.40 15.90 -1.52
C THR A 534 15.96 16.55 -2.78
N VAL A 535 15.69 15.93 -3.92
CA VAL A 535 16.29 16.29 -5.21
C VAL A 535 15.18 16.60 -6.21
N MET A 536 15.35 17.63 -7.05
CA MET A 536 14.45 17.85 -8.18
C MET A 536 15.13 17.48 -9.50
N LEU A 537 14.39 16.78 -10.37
CA LEU A 537 14.79 16.45 -11.73
C LEU A 537 13.86 17.20 -12.69
N THR A 538 14.39 18.00 -13.59
CA THR A 538 13.57 18.77 -14.52
C THR A 538 14.25 18.97 -15.88
N GLY A 539 13.42 19.07 -16.93
CA GLY A 539 13.86 19.50 -18.27
C GLY A 539 14.01 21.01 -18.41
N ASP A 540 13.57 21.77 -17.41
CA ASP A 540 13.65 23.23 -17.41
C ASP A 540 15.09 23.76 -17.44
N HIS A 541 15.22 25.05 -17.80
CA HIS A 541 16.50 25.73 -17.75
C HIS A 541 17.04 25.82 -16.31
N ASN A 542 18.37 25.80 -16.18
CA ASN A 542 19.07 25.74 -14.89
C ASN A 542 18.66 26.85 -13.91
N LYS A 543 18.40 28.07 -14.40
CA LYS A 543 17.99 29.20 -13.56
C LYS A 543 16.58 29.08 -12.99
N THR A 544 15.65 28.54 -13.78
CA THR A 544 14.28 28.25 -13.33
C THR A 544 14.29 27.16 -12.27
N ALA A 545 15.05 26.09 -12.51
CA ALA A 545 15.23 25.01 -11.54
C ALA A 545 15.88 25.51 -10.23
N GLU A 546 16.92 26.35 -10.31
CA GLU A 546 17.57 26.95 -9.14
C GLU A 546 16.59 27.78 -8.30
N LYS A 547 15.74 28.58 -8.95
CA LYS A 547 14.72 29.40 -8.27
C LYS A 547 13.71 28.51 -7.51
N VAL A 548 13.13 27.51 -8.17
CA VAL A 548 12.15 26.60 -7.55
C VAL A 548 12.79 25.81 -6.41
N ALA A 549 14.00 25.28 -6.61
CA ALA A 549 14.72 24.51 -5.59
C ALA A 549 14.97 25.33 -4.32
N LYS A 550 15.36 26.60 -4.46
CA LYS A 550 15.56 27.51 -3.31
C LYS A 550 14.25 27.86 -2.61
N GLN A 551 13.18 28.12 -3.35
CA GLN A 551 11.88 28.46 -2.77
C GLN A 551 11.24 27.30 -2.00
N VAL A 552 11.40 26.08 -2.52
CA VAL A 552 10.88 24.84 -1.90
C VAL A 552 11.80 24.28 -0.80
N GLY A 553 13.10 24.62 -0.82
CA GLY A 553 14.07 24.16 0.19
C GLY A 553 14.69 22.78 -0.10
N LEU A 554 14.88 22.46 -1.38
CA LEU A 554 15.49 21.19 -1.81
C LEU A 554 16.99 21.13 -1.51
N THR A 555 17.51 19.92 -1.27
CA THR A 555 18.94 19.70 -1.02
C THR A 555 19.76 19.83 -2.32
N ASN A 556 19.22 19.34 -3.44
CA ASN A 556 19.90 19.42 -4.73
C ASN A 556 18.90 19.52 -5.90
N TYR A 557 19.38 19.90 -7.08
CA TYR A 557 18.57 19.91 -8.30
C TYR A 557 19.39 19.57 -9.53
N TYR A 558 18.75 18.97 -10.53
CA TYR A 558 19.32 18.70 -11.84
C TYR A 558 18.35 19.20 -12.91
N ALA A 559 18.85 20.08 -13.75
CA ALA A 559 18.07 20.81 -14.75
C ALA A 559 18.49 20.43 -16.16
N SER A 560 17.66 20.82 -17.13
CA SER A 560 17.91 20.63 -18.56
C SER A 560 18.12 19.17 -18.95
N LEU A 561 17.43 18.26 -18.23
CA LEU A 561 17.50 16.83 -18.47
C LEU A 561 16.51 16.39 -19.55
N LEU A 562 16.99 15.60 -20.49
CA LEU A 562 16.13 14.80 -21.38
C LEU A 562 15.53 13.60 -20.61
N PRO A 563 14.45 12.97 -21.11
CA PRO A 563 13.84 11.81 -20.45
C PRO A 563 14.84 10.67 -20.17
N ASP A 564 15.70 10.32 -21.13
CA ASP A 564 16.72 9.29 -20.95
C ASP A 564 17.79 9.69 -19.91
N GLU A 565 18.09 10.98 -19.82
CA GLU A 565 19.04 11.52 -18.86
C GLU A 565 18.45 11.56 -17.44
N LYS A 566 17.15 11.82 -17.30
CA LYS A 566 16.42 11.65 -16.02
C LYS A 566 16.58 10.22 -15.52
N VAL A 567 16.36 9.22 -16.37
CA VAL A 567 16.52 7.79 -16.03
C VAL A 567 17.96 7.48 -15.63
N ALA A 568 18.94 7.94 -16.42
CA ALA A 568 20.36 7.75 -16.10
C ALA A 568 20.73 8.39 -14.75
N LYS A 569 20.14 9.55 -14.44
CA LYS A 569 20.38 10.24 -13.18
C LYS A 569 19.79 9.51 -11.99
N VAL A 570 18.56 9.00 -12.12
CA VAL A 570 17.95 8.13 -11.10
C VAL A 570 18.84 6.91 -10.86
N LYS A 571 19.35 6.24 -11.91
CA LYS A 571 20.31 5.11 -11.76
C LYS A 571 21.61 5.50 -11.06
N GLN A 572 22.05 6.75 -11.18
CA GLN A 572 23.23 7.22 -10.47
C GLN A 572 22.94 7.41 -8.98
N LEU A 573 21.76 7.98 -8.65
CA LEU A 573 21.34 8.21 -7.27
C LEU A 573 21.08 6.89 -6.53
N THR A 574 20.54 5.87 -7.21
CA THR A 574 20.29 4.54 -6.61
C THR A 574 21.58 3.79 -6.26
N LYS A 575 22.73 4.20 -6.79
CA LYS A 575 24.04 3.65 -6.39
C LYS A 575 24.54 4.22 -5.07
N THR A 576 24.12 5.44 -4.72
CA THR A 576 24.58 6.13 -3.50
C THR A 576 23.65 5.91 -2.31
N GLY A 577 22.39 5.57 -2.56
CA GLY A 577 21.38 5.36 -1.53
C GLY A 577 20.11 4.73 -2.10
N LYS A 578 19.08 4.60 -1.26
CA LYS A 578 17.73 4.15 -1.62
C LYS A 578 16.89 5.33 -2.06
N VAL A 579 16.51 5.31 -3.33
CA VAL A 579 15.87 6.45 -4.00
C VAL A 579 14.42 6.15 -4.32
N ALA A 580 13.54 7.04 -3.90
CA ALA A 580 12.17 7.10 -4.41
C ALA A 580 12.06 8.20 -5.47
N MET A 581 11.33 7.94 -6.55
CA MET A 581 10.98 8.95 -7.56
C MET A 581 9.50 9.30 -7.42
N VAL A 582 9.16 10.59 -7.42
CA VAL A 582 7.80 11.11 -7.35
C VAL A 582 7.46 11.85 -8.64
N GLY A 583 6.34 11.51 -9.28
CA GLY A 583 5.89 12.14 -10.52
C GLY A 583 4.40 11.96 -10.80
N ASP A 584 3.91 12.66 -11.82
CA ASP A 584 2.50 12.66 -12.26
C ASP A 584 2.31 12.18 -13.72
N GLY A 585 3.37 12.13 -14.53
CA GLY A 585 3.25 12.03 -15.99
C GLY A 585 3.66 10.72 -16.66
N ILE A 586 3.16 10.54 -17.89
CA ILE A 586 3.64 9.56 -18.90
C ILE A 586 5.15 9.70 -19.14
N ASN A 587 5.66 10.95 -19.09
CA ASN A 587 7.06 11.27 -19.34
C ASN A 587 8.01 10.76 -18.24
N ASP A 588 7.49 10.50 -17.03
CA ASP A 588 8.28 10.07 -15.88
C ASP A 588 8.09 8.59 -15.55
N ALA A 589 7.22 7.86 -16.26
CA ALA A 589 7.04 6.42 -16.09
C ALA A 589 8.37 5.64 -16.19
N PRO A 590 9.28 5.92 -17.14
CA PRO A 590 10.59 5.27 -17.17
C PRO A 590 11.48 5.58 -15.95
N ALA A 591 11.38 6.80 -15.41
CA ALA A 591 12.14 7.22 -14.24
C ALA A 591 11.57 6.61 -12.96
N LEU A 592 10.24 6.52 -12.83
CA LEU A 592 9.52 5.83 -11.75
C LEU A 592 9.91 4.35 -11.69
N ALA A 593 9.88 3.64 -12.83
CA ALA A 593 10.24 2.23 -12.90
C ALA A 593 11.73 1.94 -12.61
N THR A 594 12.59 2.93 -12.75
CA THR A 594 14.04 2.79 -12.55
C THR A 594 14.48 3.05 -11.10
N ALA A 595 13.67 3.78 -10.34
CA ALA A 595 13.95 4.05 -8.93
C ALA A 595 13.87 2.77 -8.07
N ASP A 596 14.39 2.79 -6.84
CA ASP A 596 14.11 1.70 -5.89
C ASP A 596 12.63 1.67 -5.50
N LEU A 597 11.94 2.80 -5.66
CA LEU A 597 10.52 2.97 -5.38
C LEU A 597 9.90 4.09 -6.25
N GLY A 598 8.87 3.77 -7.02
CA GLY A 598 8.08 4.75 -7.80
C GLY A 598 6.85 5.22 -7.02
N ILE A 599 6.64 6.54 -6.94
CA ILE A 599 5.48 7.17 -6.29
C ILE A 599 4.73 8.02 -7.32
N ALA A 600 3.49 7.68 -7.62
CA ALA A 600 2.62 8.44 -8.52
C ALA A 600 1.64 9.33 -7.76
N MET A 601 1.33 10.50 -8.34
CA MET A 601 0.24 11.39 -7.91
C MET A 601 -1.13 10.89 -8.40
N GLY A 602 -2.22 11.24 -7.71
CA GLY A 602 -3.57 10.73 -7.97
C GLY A 602 -4.19 11.13 -9.31
N LYS A 603 -3.93 12.35 -9.79
CA LYS A 603 -4.19 12.79 -11.18
C LYS A 603 -3.25 12.20 -12.22
N GLY A 604 -2.31 11.36 -11.81
CA GLY A 604 -1.35 10.77 -12.72
C GLY A 604 -2.05 10.01 -13.84
N THR A 605 -1.43 10.01 -15.02
CA THR A 605 -1.98 9.23 -16.15
C THR A 605 -2.14 7.77 -15.79
N ASP A 606 -3.11 7.05 -16.39
CA ASP A 606 -3.34 5.63 -16.07
C ASP A 606 -2.04 4.79 -16.16
N SER A 607 -1.13 5.15 -17.07
CA SER A 607 0.20 4.54 -17.21
C SER A 607 1.14 4.82 -16.02
N ALA A 608 1.10 6.01 -15.43
CA ALA A 608 1.91 6.36 -14.25
C ALA A 608 1.38 5.65 -12.98
N ILE A 609 0.06 5.55 -12.84
CA ILE A 609 -0.59 4.79 -11.76
C ILE A 609 -0.27 3.31 -11.89
N GLU A 610 -0.25 2.75 -13.10
CA GLU A 610 0.11 1.35 -13.35
C GLU A 610 1.58 1.07 -13.04
N THR A 611 2.48 1.98 -13.41
CA THR A 611 3.94 1.82 -13.24
C THR A 611 4.43 2.06 -11.81
N ALA A 612 3.74 2.90 -11.02
CA ALA A 612 4.20 3.25 -9.69
C ALA A 612 3.95 2.16 -8.64
N ASP A 613 4.83 2.07 -7.65
CA ASP A 613 4.74 1.13 -6.54
C ASP A 613 3.81 1.64 -5.42
N ILE A 614 3.73 2.96 -5.31
CA ILE A 614 2.89 3.69 -4.35
C ILE A 614 2.11 4.75 -5.11
N VAL A 615 0.83 4.88 -4.78
CA VAL A 615 -0.06 5.87 -5.37
C VAL A 615 -0.59 6.78 -4.27
N LEU A 616 -0.39 8.08 -4.44
CA LEU A 616 -1.04 9.10 -3.65
C LEU A 616 -2.46 9.26 -4.19
N MET A 617 -3.47 8.98 -3.38
CA MET A 617 -4.87 9.13 -3.79
C MET A 617 -5.26 10.59 -4.04
N GLN A 618 -4.51 11.50 -3.42
CA GLN A 618 -4.72 12.93 -3.46
C GLN A 618 -3.79 13.60 -4.48
N ASP A 619 -4.22 14.75 -4.99
CA ASP A 619 -3.42 15.60 -5.90
C ASP A 619 -2.38 16.47 -5.19
N HIS A 620 -1.99 16.11 -3.97
CA HIS A 620 -0.99 16.84 -3.21
C HIS A 620 -0.09 15.90 -2.41
N LEU A 621 1.13 16.35 -2.15
CA LEU A 621 2.18 15.57 -1.48
C LEU A 621 2.00 15.52 0.06
N GLY A 622 0.93 16.12 0.59
CA GLY A 622 0.78 16.44 2.01
C GLY A 622 0.86 15.24 2.95
N LYS A 623 0.39 14.08 2.50
CA LYS A 623 0.41 12.84 3.29
C LYS A 623 1.70 12.03 3.13
N LEU A 624 2.55 12.33 2.13
CA LEU A 624 3.79 11.60 1.86
C LEU A 624 4.74 11.55 3.07
N PRO A 625 4.97 12.63 3.83
CA PRO A 625 5.79 12.56 5.05
C PRO A 625 5.22 11.61 6.11
N SER A 626 3.89 11.50 6.22
CA SER A 626 3.24 10.56 7.14
C SER A 626 3.48 9.12 6.69
N ALA A 627 3.35 8.83 5.39
CA ALA A 627 3.65 7.51 4.84
C ALA A 627 5.08 7.06 5.09
N VAL A 628 6.06 7.95 4.87
CA VAL A 628 7.47 7.65 5.16
C VAL A 628 7.67 7.36 6.65
N ARG A 629 7.07 8.17 7.55
CA ARG A 629 7.13 7.94 9.01
C ARG A 629 6.52 6.59 9.40
N ILE A 630 5.37 6.23 8.85
CA ILE A 630 4.69 4.95 9.10
C ILE A 630 5.57 3.79 8.62
N ALA A 631 6.08 3.86 7.39
CA ALA A 631 6.93 2.83 6.82
C ALA A 631 8.25 2.63 7.63
N LYS A 632 8.87 3.73 8.08
CA LYS A 632 10.04 3.66 8.97
C LYS A 632 9.69 3.07 10.34
N LYS A 633 8.54 3.42 10.91
CA LYS A 633 8.03 2.82 12.17
C LYS A 633 7.81 1.32 12.01
N VAL A 634 7.22 0.87 10.89
CA VAL A 634 7.04 -0.55 10.56
C VAL A 634 8.40 -1.27 10.54
N ASN A 635 9.37 -0.75 9.77
CA ASN A 635 10.71 -1.34 9.69
C ASN A 635 11.42 -1.39 11.05
N LYS A 636 11.28 -0.34 11.87
CA LYS A 636 11.84 -0.30 13.23
C LYS A 636 11.20 -1.37 14.12
N ILE A 637 9.87 -1.49 14.09
CA ILE A 637 9.13 -2.50 14.87
C ILE A 637 9.52 -3.91 14.45
N ILE A 638 9.64 -4.19 13.15
CA ILE A 638 10.08 -5.49 12.64
C ILE A 638 11.48 -5.83 13.19
N LYS A 639 12.44 -4.89 13.12
CA LYS A 639 13.80 -5.10 13.67
C LYS A 639 13.80 -5.34 15.19
N VAL A 640 12.95 -4.63 15.93
CA VAL A 640 12.79 -4.82 17.38
C VAL A 640 12.19 -6.18 17.68
N ASN A 641 11.12 -6.57 16.98
CA ASN A 641 10.46 -7.86 17.17
C ASN A 641 11.39 -9.03 16.83
N ILE A 642 12.17 -8.94 15.74
CA ILE A 642 13.17 -9.95 15.39
C ILE A 642 14.24 -10.06 16.49
N SER A 643 14.78 -8.92 16.94
CA SER A 643 15.79 -8.89 18.01
C SER A 643 15.25 -9.47 19.32
N LEU A 644 14.01 -9.12 19.67
CA LEU A 644 13.33 -9.60 20.87
C LEU A 644 13.05 -11.10 20.81
N ALA A 645 12.51 -11.58 19.69
CA ALA A 645 12.21 -13.00 19.48
C ALA A 645 13.48 -13.85 19.53
N LEU A 646 14.54 -13.45 18.83
CA LEU A 646 15.82 -14.19 18.85
C LEU A 646 16.53 -14.09 20.20
N GLY A 647 16.49 -12.92 20.85
CA GLY A 647 17.12 -12.70 22.15
C GLY A 647 16.48 -13.51 23.27
N LEU A 648 15.14 -13.46 23.39
CA LEU A 648 14.40 -14.26 24.37
C LEU A 648 14.64 -15.75 24.16
N LYS A 649 14.66 -16.18 22.91
CA LYS A 649 14.86 -17.59 22.57
C LYS A 649 16.27 -18.09 22.86
N LEU A 650 17.28 -17.27 22.60
CA LEU A 650 18.66 -17.60 22.97
C LEU A 650 18.79 -17.76 24.49
N ILE A 651 18.21 -16.83 25.25
CA ILE A 651 18.21 -16.89 26.72
C ILE A 651 17.46 -18.15 27.20
N ALA A 652 16.27 -18.42 26.67
CA ALA A 652 15.48 -19.59 27.03
C ALA A 652 16.23 -20.89 26.72
N LEU A 653 16.88 -20.99 25.55
CA LEU A 653 17.66 -22.18 25.19
C LEU A 653 18.85 -22.40 26.12
N LEU A 654 19.59 -21.33 26.45
CA LEU A 654 20.73 -21.38 27.38
C LEU A 654 20.33 -21.77 28.81
N LEU A 655 19.11 -21.43 29.24
CA LEU A 655 18.56 -21.81 30.54
C LEU A 655 17.91 -23.21 30.53
N THR A 656 17.44 -23.68 29.38
CA THR A 656 16.81 -25.01 29.25
C THR A 656 17.85 -26.12 29.28
N ILE A 657 18.98 -25.98 28.58
CA ILE A 657 20.05 -27.00 28.56
C ILE A 657 20.53 -27.42 29.97
N PRO A 658 20.79 -26.50 30.93
CA PRO A 658 21.16 -26.87 32.30
C PRO A 658 19.97 -27.32 33.18
N GLY A 659 18.76 -27.41 32.63
CA GLY A 659 17.54 -27.83 33.34
C GLY A 659 16.95 -26.77 34.28
N MET A 660 17.28 -25.48 34.08
CA MET A 660 16.72 -24.39 34.89
C MET A 660 15.33 -23.95 34.44
N LEU A 661 14.89 -24.37 33.25
CA LEU A 661 13.55 -24.12 32.71
C LEU A 661 12.79 -25.44 32.55
N THR A 662 11.57 -25.48 33.11
CA THR A 662 10.63 -26.57 32.86
C THR A 662 9.96 -26.40 31.49
N LEU A 663 9.40 -27.49 30.98
CA LEU A 663 8.78 -27.58 29.67
C LEU A 663 7.58 -26.61 29.53
N TRP A 664 6.81 -26.38 30.59
CA TRP A 664 5.70 -25.41 30.56
C TRP A 664 6.16 -23.94 30.61
N ILE A 665 7.22 -23.61 31.38
CA ILE A 665 7.74 -22.23 31.43
C ILE A 665 8.38 -21.87 30.07
N ALA A 666 9.06 -22.83 29.47
CA ALA A 666 9.59 -22.76 28.11
C ALA A 666 8.52 -22.31 27.09
N ILE A 667 7.35 -22.96 27.11
CA ILE A 667 6.23 -22.63 26.21
C ILE A 667 5.64 -21.27 26.54
N LEU A 668 5.42 -20.98 27.82
CA LEU A 668 4.90 -19.70 28.25
C LEU A 668 5.81 -18.55 27.80
N SER A 669 7.13 -18.76 27.79
CA SER A 669 8.11 -17.79 27.28
C SER A 669 7.96 -17.55 25.77
N ASP A 670 7.88 -18.60 24.95
CA ASP A 670 7.74 -18.48 23.49
C ASP A 670 6.38 -17.89 23.08
N MET A 671 5.30 -18.30 23.76
CA MET A 671 3.98 -17.72 23.57
C MET A 671 3.93 -16.26 24.01
N GLY A 672 4.50 -15.95 25.18
CA GLY A 672 4.60 -14.59 25.68
C GLY A 672 5.32 -13.69 24.69
N ALA A 673 6.42 -14.18 24.10
CA ALA A 673 7.13 -13.50 23.03
C ALA A 673 6.24 -13.28 21.80
N THR A 674 5.50 -14.31 21.35
CA THR A 674 4.60 -14.25 20.19
C THR A 674 3.47 -13.22 20.39
N ILE A 675 2.84 -13.22 21.56
CA ILE A 675 1.81 -12.24 21.92
C ILE A 675 2.40 -10.83 21.96
N LEU A 676 3.55 -10.67 22.60
CA LEU A 676 4.22 -9.38 22.74
C LEU A 676 4.57 -8.78 21.37
N VAL A 677 5.22 -9.53 20.47
CA VAL A 677 5.54 -9.03 19.12
C VAL A 677 4.29 -8.74 18.30
N THR A 678 3.22 -9.52 18.48
CA THR A 678 1.93 -9.29 17.82
C THR A 678 1.29 -7.98 18.29
N LEU A 679 1.24 -7.75 19.61
CA LEU A 679 0.72 -6.51 20.18
C LEU A 679 1.55 -5.29 19.74
N ILE A 680 2.88 -5.39 19.79
CA ILE A 680 3.78 -4.33 19.31
C ILE A 680 3.51 -4.03 17.83
N SER A 681 3.32 -5.06 16.99
CA SER A 681 2.99 -4.88 15.58
C SER A 681 1.65 -4.17 15.37
N LEU A 682 0.62 -4.53 16.15
CA LEU A 682 -0.69 -3.88 16.08
C LEU A 682 -0.66 -2.41 16.55
N THR A 683 0.31 -1.99 17.37
CA THR A 683 0.47 -0.57 17.72
C THR A 683 0.75 0.33 16.52
N ILE A 684 1.15 -0.23 15.37
CA ILE A 684 1.29 0.51 14.12
C ILE A 684 -0.06 1.15 13.73
N MET A 685 -1.17 0.47 13.99
CA MET A 685 -2.53 0.97 13.72
C MET A 685 -2.95 2.13 14.64
N LEU A 686 -2.37 2.24 15.84
CA LEU A 686 -2.79 3.17 16.90
C LEU A 686 -2.13 4.56 16.84
N GLY A 687 -1.60 4.98 15.69
CA GLY A 687 -0.74 6.18 15.64
C GLY A 687 -1.44 7.50 15.34
N GLU A 688 -1.35 8.41 16.31
CA GLU A 688 -1.44 9.88 16.31
C GLU A 688 -2.46 10.54 15.38
N GLU A 689 -3.71 10.61 15.83
CA GLU A 689 -4.67 11.68 15.48
C GLU A 689 -4.28 13.05 16.10
N GLN A 690 -3.20 13.13 16.88
CA GLN A 690 -2.95 14.23 17.81
C GLN A 690 -2.26 15.48 17.22
N GLN A 691 -1.73 15.45 16.01
CA GLN A 691 -1.09 16.64 15.41
C GLN A 691 -2.00 17.49 14.52
N ILE A 692 -3.12 16.96 14.03
CA ILE A 692 -4.04 17.74 13.17
C ILE A 692 -4.92 18.68 14.02
N LYS A 693 -5.29 18.29 15.25
CA LYS A 693 -6.09 19.13 16.15
C LYS A 693 -5.36 20.34 16.75
N LEU A 694 -4.03 20.41 16.62
CA LEU A 694 -3.23 21.55 17.10
C LEU A 694 -2.98 22.60 16.02
N SER A 695 -3.17 22.27 14.73
CA SER A 695 -3.08 23.23 13.63
C SER A 695 -4.43 23.78 13.17
N GLU A 696 -5.55 23.24 13.68
CA GLU A 696 -6.90 23.76 13.41
C GLU A 696 -7.38 24.77 14.49
N ASN A 697 -6.56 25.00 15.53
CA ASN A 697 -6.84 25.94 16.63
C ASN A 697 -5.83 27.12 16.70
N GLU A 698 -4.98 27.28 15.69
CA GLU A 698 -4.18 28.49 15.42
C GLU A 698 -4.56 29.01 14.02
#